data_AF-A0A819YDD8-F1
#
_entry.id   AF-A0A819YDD8-F1
#
_cell.length_a   1.000
_cell.length_b   1.000
_cell.length_c   1.000
_cell.angle_alpha   90.00
_cell.angle_beta   90.00
_cell.angle_gamma   90.00
#
_symmetry.space_group_name_H-M   'P 1'
#
loop_
_entity.id
_entity.type
_entity.pdbx_description
1 polymer ?
#
loop_
_entity_poly.entity_id
_entity_poly.type
_entity_poly.pdbx_seq_one_letter_code
_entity_poly.pdbx_strand_id
1 'polypeptide(L)'
;MTASSATANVRILPNNKVYRQLFDAQVQLSDTYNRVRDNQLAKPVNITAHPDATPLVRNIRPHEYQKQQWLSGLPFDNDPNINPIAIFFRDEKQRRQNEEQEELEKLKQEVFDLPDNVEREKIENDENNANNVTERLAATRQIKFNQFWNELLDKISELNQNLLNELEGITRECNIFYEHGDNEIDDHLQTMIYQKEITNLTIQSYDRAFEHLDSLLPPRLSKIQDYCQTIEGLEMERIRKIRDLFKYYSERLYKTHHLSDEDTANELEKHANELNTQIIENRKVYTELEARLLTGETDRVHRYRAELIDHQNKWRDAMWIIHKQTWISKLSQCKAKLQPTISSTCEPIGSNISEQTRHFVEHINMINTFVPPISTKENAEKWYKQGYDIVNNIVNQRQELMHQIIQIVENEIDILEKESKTIQDKVLQTQVYNTEQAQMVFERDIKPLFEERKQFLQESVIDQTESVYKRLTNSMYKMVDRLLTFIQTPAEQWDNHQLRLEHITSQLLDMMRECRRPHDIQNEKKLTKLDSTLDEMRSASNETTLSRLLTMAYEQLDTIKASYAQFYDIEHSIVNKYSDMIAEEVNQYKMKMLDYFHAREKPTTNDDDPNVSSSSSSNINRQFYTTSLARITYEIEGITSHESDFTQQVSTAVDDDDDDVPSTEKSSNDEHSRIGSASYNPDQAQTQTFITEDTSSMMETDTIPFYKAFQIPSNLVQSIMSNLCRAFLDYYDQWKEETAQRAEAVMFSKHDELDKEMDFQMHLHEPRRIRIETDIHNVRAAELVMHDERVERHIRGVQETLEQTDADYHRMLNEFSKSILTYKDDIFGLEQVFVNATTSGRLSSLQDRLTKKRDTFMDNIRISLRNFRKRFDDSMQYLRQANVKFRKSFKMFSDGGNFSRDEIEIYRKKLEKTAGQIDKAETAILKEMEKLEKKQLEEATKIMNQFQERFKNHMTDLQFIEISNRWISETQVKIKSEVAANNQQSTTFKKLVLSYRNQIDSILNPNLDKQPSTLGEVREGFQQIILISYERALYLKCLNNELIIPGSLVTTLKNKGLLSEGI
;
A
#
# COMPACT_ATOMS: atom_id res chain seq x y z
N MET A 1 10.08 -79.77 21.42
CA MET A 1 8.86 -79.86 22.25
C MET A 1 7.74 -79.25 21.42
N THR A 2 7.05 -80.06 20.60
CA THR A 2 5.76 -80.76 20.90
C THR A 2 4.59 -79.77 20.92
N ALA A 3 3.41 -79.99 20.33
CA ALA A 3 2.76 -81.01 19.50
C ALA A 3 1.34 -80.41 19.21
N SER A 4 0.63 -80.75 18.11
CA SER A 4 -0.61 -81.57 18.05
C SER A 4 -1.76 -81.17 19.03
N SER A 5 -3.08 -81.23 18.79
CA SER A 5 -3.94 -81.78 17.74
C SER A 5 -5.42 -81.64 18.21
N ALA A 6 -6.36 -81.63 17.25
CA ALA A 6 -7.71 -82.24 17.25
C ALA A 6 -8.86 -81.78 18.17
N THR A 7 -9.93 -81.35 17.47
CA THR A 7 -11.34 -81.79 17.51
C THR A 7 -12.16 -81.79 18.81
N ALA A 8 -13.33 -81.16 18.68
CA ALA A 8 -14.68 -81.71 18.89
C ALA A 8 -15.57 -80.97 19.91
N ASN A 9 -16.72 -80.58 19.35
CA ASN A 9 -18.07 -80.63 19.93
C ASN A 9 -18.66 -79.42 20.68
N VAL A 10 -19.65 -78.87 19.97
CA VAL A 10 -21.05 -78.70 20.40
C VAL A 10 -21.32 -77.48 21.27
N ARG A 11 -22.00 -76.50 20.66
CA ARG A 11 -23.01 -75.73 21.37
C ARG A 11 -24.29 -75.63 20.54
N ILE A 12 -25.30 -76.23 21.12
CA ILE A 12 -26.69 -76.35 20.71
C ILE A 12 -27.27 -74.97 20.40
N LEU A 13 -27.95 -74.83 19.26
CA LEU A 13 -28.77 -73.67 18.90
C LEU A 13 -30.22 -74.12 18.69
N PRO A 14 -31.21 -73.29 19.04
CA PRO A 14 -32.58 -73.72 19.30
C PRO A 14 -33.40 -73.95 18.02
N ASN A 15 -34.29 -74.92 18.09
CA ASN A 15 -35.35 -75.22 17.13
C ASN A 15 -36.22 -73.98 16.83
N ASN A 16 -36.12 -73.40 15.63
CA ASN A 16 -37.26 -72.78 14.92
C ASN A 16 -37.03 -72.36 13.45
N LYS A 17 -36.01 -72.88 12.74
CA LYS A 17 -35.75 -72.50 11.32
C LYS A 17 -35.34 -73.64 10.38
N VAL A 18 -35.80 -74.87 10.63
CA VAL A 18 -35.63 -76.00 9.68
C VAL A 18 -36.67 -75.93 8.55
N TYR A 19 -37.90 -75.47 8.86
CA TYR A 19 -38.99 -75.35 7.88
C TYR A 19 -38.73 -74.28 6.80
N ARG A 20 -38.02 -73.21 7.12
CA ARG A 20 -37.73 -72.12 6.17
C ARG A 20 -36.71 -72.53 5.11
N GLN A 21 -35.72 -73.34 5.48
CA GLN A 21 -34.71 -73.84 4.54
C GLN A 21 -35.23 -74.95 3.62
N LEU A 22 -36.19 -75.77 4.08
CA LEU A 22 -36.90 -76.74 3.24
C LEU A 22 -37.89 -76.06 2.28
N PHE A 23 -38.56 -75.00 2.74
CA PHE A 23 -39.45 -74.18 1.91
C PHE A 23 -38.68 -73.45 0.80
N ASP A 24 -37.54 -72.84 1.12
CA ASP A 24 -36.68 -72.16 0.14
C ASP A 24 -36.10 -73.14 -0.91
N ALA A 25 -35.77 -74.38 -0.52
CA ALA A 25 -35.34 -75.44 -1.44
C ALA A 25 -36.49 -75.95 -2.35
N GLN A 26 -37.73 -75.99 -1.85
CA GLN A 26 -38.91 -76.41 -2.61
C GLN A 26 -39.36 -75.33 -3.62
N VAL A 27 -39.22 -74.05 -3.27
CA VAL A 27 -39.47 -72.91 -4.17
C VAL A 27 -38.44 -72.87 -5.30
N GLN A 28 -37.15 -73.09 -5.00
CA GLN A 28 -36.11 -73.19 -6.04
C GLN A 28 -36.29 -74.39 -7.00
N LEU A 29 -36.81 -75.53 -6.52
CA LEU A 29 -37.11 -76.70 -7.36
C LEU A 29 -38.34 -76.47 -8.27
N SER A 30 -39.34 -75.73 -7.78
CA SER A 30 -40.55 -75.36 -8.54
C SER A 30 -40.22 -74.35 -9.65
N ASP A 31 -39.36 -73.36 -9.36
CA ASP A 31 -38.93 -72.35 -10.32
C ASP A 31 -38.02 -72.92 -11.42
N THR A 32 -37.20 -73.93 -11.09
CA THR A 32 -36.36 -74.63 -12.08
C THR A 32 -37.17 -75.58 -12.97
N TYR A 33 -38.22 -76.23 -12.44
CA TYR A 33 -39.13 -77.08 -13.23
C TYR A 33 -39.98 -76.28 -14.23
N ASN A 34 -40.49 -75.10 -13.82
CA ASN A 34 -41.27 -74.22 -14.71
C ASN A 34 -40.41 -73.62 -15.83
N ARG A 35 -39.15 -73.25 -15.56
CA ARG A 35 -38.19 -72.76 -16.57
C ARG A 35 -37.79 -73.78 -17.63
N VAL A 36 -37.83 -75.09 -17.32
CA VAL A 36 -37.57 -76.16 -18.30
C VAL A 36 -38.80 -76.43 -19.18
N ARG A 37 -40.02 -76.20 -18.64
CA ARG A 37 -41.28 -76.38 -19.37
C ARG A 37 -41.54 -75.29 -20.41
N ASP A 38 -41.18 -74.04 -20.10
CA ASP A 38 -41.45 -72.90 -20.99
C ASP A 38 -40.43 -72.78 -22.15
N ASN A 39 -39.24 -73.39 -22.04
CA ASN A 39 -38.20 -73.39 -23.08
C ASN A 39 -38.38 -74.43 -24.21
N GLN A 40 -39.43 -75.28 -24.17
CA GLN A 40 -39.69 -76.31 -25.20
C GLN A 40 -40.78 -75.94 -26.23
N LEU A 41 -41.45 -74.78 -26.13
CA LEU A 41 -42.66 -74.46 -26.92
C LEU A 41 -42.61 -73.22 -27.84
N ALA A 42 -41.43 -72.63 -28.13
CA ALA A 42 -41.35 -71.47 -29.03
C ALA A 42 -40.17 -71.51 -30.03
N LYS A 43 -40.35 -72.20 -31.17
CA LYS A 43 -39.75 -71.84 -32.47
C LYS A 43 -40.72 -72.19 -33.62
N PRO A 44 -41.19 -71.21 -34.40
CA PRO A 44 -41.93 -71.46 -35.65
C PRO A 44 -40.95 -71.71 -36.82
N VAL A 45 -41.24 -72.69 -37.67
CA VAL A 45 -40.56 -72.92 -38.96
C VAL A 45 -41.52 -72.61 -40.10
N ASN A 46 -41.12 -71.67 -40.95
CA ASN A 46 -41.78 -71.26 -42.20
C ASN A 46 -41.65 -72.34 -43.28
N ILE A 47 -42.74 -72.75 -43.93
CA ILE A 47 -42.71 -73.32 -45.29
C ILE A 47 -43.93 -72.84 -46.11
N THR A 48 -43.63 -72.34 -47.30
CA THR A 48 -44.48 -71.78 -48.36
C THR A 48 -45.23 -72.86 -49.18
N ALA A 49 -46.45 -72.54 -49.66
CA ALA A 49 -47.33 -73.34 -50.54
C ALA A 49 -46.78 -73.48 -51.98
N HIS A 50 -47.06 -74.49 -52.83
CA HIS A 50 -48.31 -75.09 -53.39
C HIS A 50 -47.87 -76.26 -54.37
N PRO A 51 -48.69 -76.87 -55.25
CA PRO A 51 -49.94 -77.66 -55.14
C PRO A 51 -49.81 -79.07 -55.78
N ASP A 52 -50.28 -80.14 -55.15
CA ASP A 52 -50.87 -81.31 -55.85
C ASP A 52 -51.53 -82.27 -54.85
N ALA A 53 -52.65 -82.85 -55.26
CA ALA A 53 -53.73 -83.26 -54.38
C ALA A 53 -53.74 -84.75 -53.96
N THR A 54 -54.14 -84.96 -52.69
CA THR A 54 -55.01 -86.03 -52.12
C THR A 54 -54.50 -87.49 -51.95
N PRO A 55 -55.02 -88.26 -50.96
CA PRO A 55 -54.93 -88.04 -49.51
C PRO A 55 -54.53 -89.35 -48.74
N LEU A 56 -53.93 -89.28 -47.54
CA LEU A 56 -53.89 -90.45 -46.64
C LEU A 56 -53.98 -90.09 -45.15
N VAL A 57 -54.75 -90.95 -44.48
CA VAL A 57 -55.42 -90.92 -43.18
C VAL A 57 -54.50 -91.11 -41.96
N ARG A 58 -55.01 -90.69 -40.77
CA ARG A 58 -54.61 -90.88 -39.34
C ARG A 58 -53.70 -89.80 -38.75
N ASN A 59 -54.00 -89.12 -37.64
CA ASN A 59 -55.02 -89.25 -36.59
C ASN A 59 -55.40 -87.84 -36.11
N ILE A 60 -56.69 -87.55 -36.06
CA ILE A 60 -57.29 -86.44 -35.31
C ILE A 60 -58.19 -87.10 -34.28
N ARG A 61 -58.24 -86.58 -33.04
CA ARG A 61 -59.49 -86.31 -32.31
C ARG A 61 -59.24 -85.45 -31.05
N PRO A 62 -60.28 -84.76 -30.55
CA PRO A 62 -60.15 -83.43 -29.95
C PRO A 62 -60.82 -83.29 -28.57
N HIS A 63 -60.80 -82.05 -28.06
CA HIS A 63 -61.78 -81.36 -27.19
C HIS A 63 -62.07 -81.87 -25.75
N GLU A 64 -61.69 -81.00 -24.81
CA GLU A 64 -62.57 -80.29 -23.85
C GLU A 64 -63.35 -81.00 -22.73
N TYR A 65 -63.33 -80.30 -21.57
CA TYR A 65 -64.32 -80.28 -20.48
C TYR A 65 -64.57 -81.56 -19.65
N GLN A 66 -64.05 -81.59 -18.41
CA GLN A 66 -64.85 -81.48 -17.16
C GLN A 66 -64.09 -82.00 -15.93
N LYS A 67 -64.16 -81.15 -14.89
CA LYS A 67 -64.19 -81.44 -13.45
C LYS A 67 -63.12 -82.36 -12.84
N GLN A 68 -62.35 -81.70 -11.97
CA GLN A 68 -61.59 -82.24 -10.86
C GLN A 68 -62.37 -83.28 -10.02
N GLN A 69 -61.58 -84.08 -9.30
CA GLN A 69 -61.81 -84.56 -7.93
C GLN A 69 -62.28 -86.02 -7.79
N TRP A 70 -61.30 -86.93 -7.66
CA TRP A 70 -61.40 -88.13 -6.81
C TRP A 70 -60.05 -88.31 -6.09
N LEU A 71 -59.89 -87.56 -5.00
CA LEU A 71 -58.84 -87.71 -4.01
C LEU A 71 -59.33 -88.70 -2.94
N SER A 72 -58.85 -89.93 -2.98
CA SER A 72 -58.36 -90.75 -1.83
C SER A 72 -58.65 -92.25 -1.98
N GLY A 73 -57.56 -93.06 -1.99
CA GLY A 73 -57.57 -94.50 -1.69
C GLY A 73 -56.95 -95.44 -2.74
N LEU A 74 -55.61 -95.63 -2.69
CA LEU A 74 -54.83 -96.68 -3.40
C LEU A 74 -54.83 -98.01 -2.58
N PRO A 75 -54.36 -99.20 -3.03
CA PRO A 75 -53.48 -99.48 -4.19
C PRO A 75 -53.83 -100.70 -5.08
N PHE A 76 -53.33 -100.67 -6.33
CA PHE A 76 -52.86 -101.73 -7.23
C PHE A 76 -53.30 -101.46 -8.68
N ASP A 77 -52.38 -100.85 -9.45
CA ASP A 77 -52.00 -101.12 -10.87
C ASP A 77 -53.01 -101.88 -11.75
N ASN A 78 -53.37 -101.50 -12.99
CA ASN A 78 -52.78 -100.62 -14.00
C ASN A 78 -53.86 -100.38 -15.09
N ASP A 79 -54.39 -99.15 -15.26
CA ASP A 79 -54.74 -98.51 -16.55
C ASP A 79 -55.45 -97.15 -16.29
N PRO A 80 -54.86 -95.99 -16.64
CA PRO A 80 -55.42 -94.66 -16.33
C PRO A 80 -56.51 -94.18 -17.31
N ASN A 81 -56.97 -95.02 -18.24
CA ASN A 81 -57.94 -94.61 -19.27
C ASN A 81 -59.33 -95.25 -19.16
N ILE A 82 -59.65 -95.83 -18.02
CA ILE A 82 -60.94 -96.48 -17.82
C ILE A 82 -61.51 -96.05 -16.46
N ASN A 83 -62.66 -95.39 -16.49
CA ASN A 83 -63.40 -94.98 -15.30
C ASN A 83 -63.76 -96.24 -14.48
N PRO A 84 -63.33 -96.41 -13.22
CA PRO A 84 -63.58 -97.63 -12.44
C PRO A 84 -65.06 -97.84 -12.13
N ILE A 85 -65.89 -96.79 -12.13
CA ILE A 85 -67.34 -96.90 -12.06
C ILE A 85 -67.93 -97.30 -13.41
N ALA A 86 -67.30 -96.93 -14.53
CA ALA A 86 -67.67 -97.43 -15.85
C ALA A 86 -67.14 -98.85 -16.11
N ILE A 87 -66.01 -99.28 -15.53
CA ILE A 87 -65.62 -100.69 -15.46
C ILE A 87 -66.61 -101.41 -14.59
N PHE A 88 -66.95 -100.90 -13.39
CA PHE A 88 -67.95 -101.53 -12.55
C PHE A 88 -69.27 -101.66 -13.29
N PHE A 89 -69.85 -100.61 -13.88
CA PHE A 89 -71.09 -100.73 -14.66
C PHE A 89 -70.95 -101.50 -15.98
N ARG A 90 -69.78 -101.50 -16.64
CA ARG A 90 -69.52 -102.26 -17.87
C ARG A 90 -69.33 -103.73 -17.55
N ASP A 91 -68.53 -104.07 -16.55
CA ASP A 91 -68.32 -105.40 -16.00
C ASP A 91 -69.57 -105.89 -15.27
N GLU A 92 -70.40 -105.05 -14.64
CA GLU A 92 -71.70 -105.43 -14.07
C GLU A 92 -72.71 -105.68 -15.18
N LYS A 93 -72.67 -104.88 -16.26
CA LYS A 93 -73.50 -105.09 -17.45
C LYS A 93 -73.02 -106.27 -18.28
N GLN A 94 -71.72 -106.54 -18.32
CA GLN A 94 -71.08 -107.63 -19.05
C GLN A 94 -71.08 -108.92 -18.22
N ARG A 95 -71.05 -108.83 -16.88
CA ARG A 95 -71.35 -109.91 -15.93
C ARG A 95 -72.83 -110.21 -15.96
N ARG A 96 -73.74 -109.24 -16.00
CA ARG A 96 -75.18 -109.49 -16.24
C ARG A 96 -75.44 -110.05 -17.64
N GLN A 97 -74.75 -109.60 -18.68
CA GLN A 97 -74.89 -110.17 -20.03
C GLN A 97 -74.23 -111.54 -20.16
N ASN A 98 -73.13 -111.80 -19.44
CA ASN A 98 -72.51 -113.12 -19.38
C ASN A 98 -73.29 -114.06 -18.46
N GLU A 99 -73.90 -113.60 -17.37
CA GLU A 99 -74.83 -114.36 -16.52
C GLU A 99 -76.14 -114.62 -17.28
N GLU A 100 -76.66 -113.66 -18.05
CA GLU A 100 -77.79 -113.87 -18.98
C GLU A 100 -77.39 -114.79 -20.14
N GLN A 101 -76.16 -114.74 -20.66
CA GLN A 101 -75.67 -115.66 -21.70
C GLN A 101 -75.32 -117.05 -21.16
N GLU A 102 -74.85 -117.16 -19.91
CA GLU A 102 -74.49 -118.40 -19.21
C GLU A 102 -75.74 -119.05 -18.60
N GLU A 103 -76.76 -118.28 -18.19
CA GLU A 103 -78.14 -118.74 -17.97
C GLU A 103 -78.79 -119.13 -19.29
N LEU A 104 -78.63 -118.37 -20.38
CA LEU A 104 -79.17 -118.74 -21.71
C LEU A 104 -78.41 -119.93 -22.31
N GLU A 105 -77.13 -120.14 -22.02
CA GLU A 105 -76.35 -121.32 -22.40
C GLU A 105 -76.64 -122.51 -21.50
N LYS A 106 -76.88 -122.32 -20.20
CA LYS A 106 -77.44 -123.35 -19.30
C LYS A 106 -78.86 -123.73 -19.69
N LEU A 107 -79.71 -122.77 -20.04
CA LEU A 107 -81.05 -123.00 -20.59
C LEU A 107 -80.98 -123.64 -21.96
N LYS A 108 -79.98 -123.34 -22.80
CA LYS A 108 -79.75 -124.06 -24.07
C LYS A 108 -79.21 -125.47 -23.84
N GLN A 109 -78.36 -125.71 -22.83
CA GLN A 109 -77.89 -127.05 -22.46
C GLN A 109 -78.99 -127.89 -21.78
N GLU A 110 -79.86 -127.29 -20.96
CA GLU A 110 -81.05 -127.94 -20.40
C GLU A 110 -82.17 -128.14 -21.44
N VAL A 111 -82.22 -127.32 -22.50
CA VAL A 111 -83.11 -127.51 -23.67
C VAL A 111 -82.54 -128.51 -24.70
N PHE A 112 -81.24 -128.83 -24.66
CA PHE A 112 -80.59 -129.83 -25.54
C PHE A 112 -80.63 -131.28 -24.98
N ASP A 113 -80.93 -131.47 -23.69
CA ASP A 113 -81.06 -132.79 -23.04
C ASP A 113 -82.52 -133.23 -22.80
N LEU A 114 -83.49 -132.57 -23.44
CA LEU A 114 -84.88 -133.03 -23.54
C LEU A 114 -85.07 -133.88 -24.82
N PRO A 115 -85.48 -135.17 -24.72
CA PRO A 115 -85.66 -136.02 -25.88
C PRO A 115 -86.83 -135.57 -26.77
N ASP A 116 -86.49 -135.15 -28.00
CA ASP A 116 -87.39 -134.91 -29.13
C ASP A 116 -87.93 -136.25 -29.69
N ASN A 117 -88.93 -136.88 -29.04
CA ASN A 117 -89.91 -137.66 -29.81
C ASN A 117 -91.21 -137.95 -29.06
N VAL A 118 -92.30 -137.56 -29.70
CA VAL A 118 -93.67 -137.98 -29.43
C VAL A 118 -93.89 -139.32 -30.12
N GLU A 119 -94.05 -140.42 -29.38
CA GLU A 119 -94.60 -141.66 -29.94
C GLU A 119 -95.80 -142.17 -29.13
N ARG A 120 -96.89 -142.41 -29.85
CA ARG A 120 -98.12 -143.04 -29.38
C ARG A 120 -98.00 -144.56 -29.46
N GLU A 121 -98.50 -145.20 -28.40
CA GLU A 121 -99.15 -146.51 -28.30
C GLU A 121 -98.61 -147.70 -29.11
N LYS A 122 -98.41 -148.83 -28.41
CA LYS A 122 -99.17 -150.05 -28.71
C LYS A 122 -99.20 -151.04 -27.55
N ILE A 123 -100.41 -151.50 -27.29
CA ILE A 123 -100.78 -152.61 -26.42
C ILE A 123 -100.60 -153.91 -27.22
N GLU A 124 -99.99 -154.93 -26.64
CA GLU A 124 -100.39 -156.33 -26.86
C GLU A 124 -99.86 -157.24 -25.71
N ASN A 125 -100.80 -157.52 -24.81
CA ASN A 125 -101.14 -158.75 -24.05
C ASN A 125 -100.12 -159.79 -23.54
N ASP A 126 -100.42 -160.15 -22.27
CA ASP A 126 -100.22 -161.41 -21.52
C ASP A 126 -98.80 -161.73 -21.00
N GLU A 127 -98.53 -162.04 -19.71
CA GLU A 127 -99.34 -162.31 -18.50
C GLU A 127 -98.43 -162.24 -17.24
N ASN A 128 -99.02 -161.93 -16.07
CA ASN A 128 -98.54 -162.02 -14.66
C ASN A 128 -97.74 -160.85 -14.03
N ASN A 129 -97.97 -160.38 -12.78
CA ASN A 129 -99.12 -160.08 -11.91
C ASN A 129 -98.59 -159.22 -10.71
N ALA A 130 -99.37 -158.21 -10.28
CA ALA A 130 -99.40 -157.50 -8.97
C ALA A 130 -98.27 -156.52 -8.51
N ASN A 131 -98.54 -155.19 -8.58
CA ASN A 131 -98.46 -154.18 -7.49
C ASN A 131 -98.46 -152.73 -8.05
N ASN A 132 -99.56 -151.96 -7.90
CA ASN A 132 -99.67 -150.61 -8.48
C ASN A 132 -100.68 -149.71 -7.71
N VAL A 133 -100.20 -148.79 -6.82
CA VAL A 133 -100.98 -147.66 -6.21
C VAL A 133 -100.08 -146.47 -5.77
N THR A 134 -98.83 -146.68 -5.33
CA THR A 134 -98.03 -145.66 -4.62
C THR A 134 -97.35 -144.59 -5.50
N GLU A 135 -97.03 -144.87 -6.78
CA GLU A 135 -96.29 -143.92 -7.64
C GLU A 135 -97.16 -142.79 -8.23
N ARG A 136 -98.48 -142.98 -8.41
CA ARG A 136 -99.38 -141.90 -8.91
C ARG A 136 -99.64 -140.80 -7.87
N LEU A 137 -99.53 -141.09 -6.56
CA LEU A 137 -99.78 -140.13 -5.49
C LEU A 137 -98.60 -139.16 -5.26
N ALA A 138 -97.37 -139.59 -5.52
CA ALA A 138 -96.17 -138.76 -5.37
C ALA A 138 -96.10 -137.65 -6.45
N ALA A 139 -96.25 -138.00 -7.73
CA ALA A 139 -96.21 -137.03 -8.83
C ALA A 139 -97.29 -135.92 -8.73
N THR A 140 -98.47 -136.25 -8.18
CA THR A 140 -99.56 -135.26 -8.01
C THR A 140 -99.27 -134.24 -6.90
N ARG A 141 -98.50 -134.63 -5.86
CA ARG A 141 -98.09 -133.73 -4.76
C ARG A 141 -97.03 -132.72 -5.21
N GLN A 142 -96.09 -133.16 -6.06
CA GLN A 142 -95.02 -132.29 -6.58
C GLN A 142 -95.56 -131.13 -7.44
N ILE A 143 -96.58 -131.38 -8.28
CA ILE A 143 -97.20 -130.33 -9.11
C ILE A 143 -97.87 -129.25 -8.25
N LYS A 144 -98.56 -129.64 -7.17
CA LYS A 144 -99.23 -128.68 -6.26
C LYS A 144 -98.23 -127.87 -5.43
N PHE A 145 -97.12 -128.47 -5.01
CA PHE A 145 -96.04 -127.77 -4.30
C PHE A 145 -95.44 -126.66 -5.17
N ASN A 146 -95.08 -126.97 -6.42
CA ASN A 146 -94.51 -125.99 -7.35
C ASN A 146 -95.52 -124.86 -7.69
N GLN A 147 -96.82 -125.17 -7.77
CA GLN A 147 -97.85 -124.14 -7.95
C GLN A 147 -97.89 -123.15 -6.78
N PHE A 148 -97.92 -123.63 -5.54
CA PHE A 148 -97.93 -122.74 -4.37
C PHE A 148 -96.62 -121.97 -4.20
N TRP A 149 -95.48 -122.55 -4.61
CA TRP A 149 -94.19 -121.89 -4.60
C TRP A 149 -94.14 -120.71 -5.58
N ASN A 150 -94.57 -120.94 -6.82
CA ASN A 150 -94.62 -119.90 -7.85
C ASN A 150 -95.61 -118.78 -7.48
N GLU A 151 -96.76 -119.10 -6.87
CA GLU A 151 -97.69 -118.08 -6.37
C GLU A 151 -97.08 -117.18 -5.28
N LEU A 152 -96.21 -117.71 -4.40
CA LEU A 152 -95.49 -116.92 -3.40
C LEU A 152 -94.51 -115.95 -4.08
N LEU A 153 -93.75 -116.44 -5.07
CA LEU A 153 -92.80 -115.61 -5.82
C LEU A 153 -93.49 -114.49 -6.62
N ASP A 154 -94.63 -114.79 -7.25
CA ASP A 154 -95.41 -113.78 -7.99
C ASP A 154 -95.93 -112.67 -7.06
N LYS A 155 -96.46 -113.03 -5.88
CA LYS A 155 -96.93 -112.02 -4.91
C LYS A 155 -95.81 -111.18 -4.32
N ILE A 156 -94.64 -111.76 -4.09
CA ILE A 156 -93.46 -110.99 -3.64
C ILE A 156 -93.01 -110.02 -4.76
N SER A 157 -93.07 -110.45 -6.01
CA SER A 157 -92.73 -109.61 -7.17
C SER A 157 -93.71 -108.44 -7.35
N GLU A 158 -95.01 -108.68 -7.21
CA GLU A 158 -96.05 -107.64 -7.22
C GLU A 158 -95.82 -106.60 -6.11
N LEU A 159 -95.41 -107.06 -4.93
CA LEU A 159 -95.11 -106.19 -3.79
C LEU A 159 -93.88 -105.29 -4.04
N ASN A 160 -92.84 -105.84 -4.68
CA ASN A 160 -91.66 -105.08 -5.07
C ASN A 160 -92.00 -103.99 -6.10
N GLN A 161 -92.88 -104.27 -7.08
CA GLN A 161 -93.31 -103.27 -8.06
C GLN A 161 -94.13 -102.14 -7.44
N ASN A 162 -94.99 -102.44 -6.48
CA ASN A 162 -95.77 -101.41 -5.77
C ASN A 162 -94.87 -100.47 -4.95
N LEU A 163 -93.87 -101.02 -4.23
CA LEU A 163 -92.88 -100.19 -3.53
C LEU A 163 -92.09 -99.29 -4.48
N LEU A 164 -91.68 -99.82 -5.64
CA LEU A 164 -90.94 -99.04 -6.64
C LEU A 164 -91.76 -97.84 -7.14
N ASN A 165 -93.06 -98.02 -7.40
CA ASN A 165 -93.95 -96.96 -7.86
C ASN A 165 -94.16 -95.87 -6.78
N GLU A 166 -94.33 -96.26 -5.52
CA GLU A 166 -94.46 -95.31 -4.40
C GLU A 166 -93.16 -94.54 -4.17
N LEU A 167 -92.00 -95.21 -4.25
CA LEU A 167 -90.69 -94.55 -4.19
C LEU A 167 -90.52 -93.53 -5.32
N GLU A 168 -90.87 -93.87 -6.57
CA GLU A 168 -90.76 -92.94 -7.69
C GLU A 168 -91.64 -91.69 -7.51
N GLY A 169 -92.83 -91.86 -6.93
CA GLY A 169 -93.73 -90.76 -6.60
C GLY A 169 -93.11 -89.78 -5.59
N ILE A 170 -92.59 -90.30 -4.47
CA ILE A 170 -92.01 -89.49 -3.40
C ILE A 170 -90.70 -88.83 -3.87
N THR A 171 -89.86 -89.53 -4.65
CA THR A 171 -88.63 -88.94 -5.23
C THR A 171 -88.96 -87.77 -6.15
N ARG A 172 -90.01 -87.88 -6.96
CA ARG A 172 -90.45 -86.80 -7.87
C ARG A 172 -90.90 -85.56 -7.10
N GLU A 173 -91.66 -85.71 -6.02
CA GLU A 173 -92.06 -84.58 -5.17
C GLU A 173 -90.87 -83.91 -4.47
N CYS A 174 -89.92 -84.71 -4.01
CA CYS A 174 -88.70 -84.20 -3.39
C CYS A 174 -87.89 -83.36 -4.39
N ASN A 175 -87.65 -83.87 -5.60
CA ASN A 175 -86.89 -83.16 -6.64
C ASN A 175 -87.51 -81.79 -7.01
N ILE A 176 -88.85 -81.70 -7.12
CA ILE A 176 -89.53 -80.43 -7.45
C ILE A 176 -89.24 -79.36 -6.39
N PHE A 177 -89.20 -79.72 -5.10
CA PHE A 177 -88.88 -78.79 -4.01
C PHE A 177 -87.45 -78.25 -4.12
N TYR A 178 -86.47 -79.10 -4.44
CA TYR A 178 -85.07 -78.67 -4.62
C TYR A 178 -84.88 -77.83 -5.89
N GLU A 179 -85.50 -78.20 -7.01
CA GLU A 179 -85.42 -77.42 -8.25
C GLU A 179 -85.98 -76.00 -8.07
N HIS A 180 -87.09 -75.84 -7.35
CA HIS A 180 -87.64 -74.51 -7.09
C HIS A 180 -86.70 -73.65 -6.22
N GLY A 181 -86.18 -74.21 -5.13
CA GLY A 181 -85.25 -73.51 -4.24
C GLY A 181 -83.90 -73.20 -4.90
N ASP A 182 -83.43 -74.04 -5.82
CA ASP A 182 -82.18 -73.78 -6.56
C ASP A 182 -82.34 -72.62 -7.56
N ASN A 183 -83.47 -72.54 -8.25
CA ASN A 183 -83.77 -71.42 -9.13
C ASN A 183 -83.88 -70.09 -8.36
N GLU A 184 -84.42 -70.09 -7.13
CA GLU A 184 -84.51 -68.90 -6.28
C GLU A 184 -83.12 -68.38 -5.84
N ILE A 185 -82.22 -69.29 -5.47
CA ILE A 185 -80.84 -68.94 -5.10
C ILE A 185 -80.08 -68.40 -6.30
N ASP A 186 -80.17 -69.08 -7.45
CA ASP A 186 -79.46 -68.68 -8.65
C ASP A 186 -79.96 -67.33 -9.18
N ASP A 187 -81.27 -67.02 -9.10
CA ASP A 187 -81.82 -65.71 -9.50
C ASP A 187 -81.37 -64.57 -8.56
N HIS A 188 -81.30 -64.83 -7.25
CA HIS A 188 -80.81 -63.86 -6.28
C HIS A 188 -79.32 -63.54 -6.47
N LEU A 189 -78.50 -64.57 -6.69
CA LEU A 189 -77.07 -64.41 -6.99
C LEU A 189 -76.84 -63.75 -8.34
N GLN A 190 -77.62 -64.11 -9.38
CA GLN A 190 -77.54 -63.47 -10.69
C GLN A 190 -77.89 -61.97 -10.63
N THR A 191 -78.94 -61.62 -9.89
CA THR A 191 -79.35 -60.23 -9.68
C THR A 191 -78.30 -59.41 -8.93
N MET A 192 -77.62 -60.00 -7.95
CA MET A 192 -76.57 -59.32 -7.17
C MET A 192 -75.25 -59.20 -7.93
N ILE A 193 -74.82 -60.25 -8.63
CA ILE A 193 -73.49 -60.33 -9.26
C ILE A 193 -73.48 -59.70 -10.65
N TYR A 194 -74.54 -59.89 -11.47
CA TYR A 194 -74.51 -59.51 -12.89
C TYR A 194 -75.38 -58.31 -13.23
N GLN A 195 -76.43 -58.01 -12.46
CA GLN A 195 -77.34 -56.90 -12.78
C GLN A 195 -76.99 -55.58 -12.08
N LYS A 196 -76.29 -55.61 -10.94
CA LYS A 196 -75.84 -54.40 -10.23
C LYS A 196 -74.36 -54.18 -10.50
N GLU A 197 -74.00 -52.96 -10.89
CA GLU A 197 -72.59 -52.56 -10.93
C GLU A 197 -71.97 -52.74 -9.54
N ILE A 198 -70.81 -53.38 -9.50
CA ILE A 198 -70.08 -53.72 -8.28
C ILE A 198 -69.95 -52.49 -7.38
N THR A 199 -69.65 -51.32 -7.93
CA THR A 199 -69.45 -50.04 -7.21
C THR A 199 -70.71 -49.48 -6.54
N ASN A 200 -71.91 -49.89 -6.97
CA ASN A 200 -73.19 -49.41 -6.42
C ASN A 200 -73.69 -50.30 -5.25
N LEU A 201 -72.96 -51.35 -4.92
CA LEU A 201 -73.25 -52.24 -3.80
C LEU A 201 -72.72 -51.66 -2.48
N THR A 202 -73.44 -51.95 -1.39
CA THR A 202 -73.05 -51.57 -0.03
C THR A 202 -72.74 -52.82 0.79
N ILE A 203 -71.98 -52.68 1.88
CA ILE A 203 -71.72 -53.81 2.80
C ILE A 203 -73.03 -54.47 3.27
N GLN A 204 -74.06 -53.66 3.54
CA GLN A 204 -75.41 -54.13 3.92
C GLN A 204 -76.09 -54.99 2.84
N SER A 205 -75.75 -54.79 1.56
CA SER A 205 -76.28 -55.63 0.48
C SER A 205 -75.68 -57.04 0.49
N TYR A 206 -74.40 -57.18 0.88
CA TYR A 206 -73.77 -58.47 1.11
C TYR A 206 -74.28 -59.14 2.38
N ASP A 207 -74.46 -58.39 3.48
CA ASP A 207 -75.00 -58.92 4.73
C ASP A 207 -76.39 -59.56 4.51
N ARG A 208 -77.28 -58.87 3.77
CA ARG A 208 -78.60 -59.41 3.41
C ARG A 208 -78.53 -60.68 2.54
N ALA A 209 -77.57 -60.74 1.61
CA ALA A 209 -77.38 -61.92 0.76
C ALA A 209 -76.91 -63.14 1.57
N PHE A 210 -76.01 -62.94 2.54
CA PHE A 210 -75.60 -64.00 3.47
C PHE A 210 -76.74 -64.44 4.39
N GLU A 211 -77.52 -63.51 4.96
CA GLU A 211 -78.69 -63.83 5.78
C GLU A 211 -79.75 -64.63 5.00
N HIS A 212 -79.99 -64.28 3.73
CA HIS A 212 -80.93 -65.01 2.89
C HIS A 212 -80.44 -66.45 2.62
N LEU A 213 -79.17 -66.66 2.28
CA LEU A 213 -78.58 -68.00 2.14
C LEU A 213 -78.70 -68.84 3.42
N ASP A 214 -78.46 -68.24 4.57
CA ASP A 214 -78.58 -68.93 5.87
C ASP A 214 -80.02 -69.33 6.19
N SER A 215 -81.01 -68.55 5.76
CA SER A 215 -82.43 -68.86 5.98
C SER A 215 -82.95 -70.06 5.18
N LEU A 216 -82.30 -70.40 4.06
CA LEU A 216 -82.75 -71.45 3.14
C LEU A 216 -82.27 -72.85 3.53
N LEU A 217 -81.21 -72.97 4.33
CA LEU A 217 -80.63 -74.27 4.71
C LEU A 217 -81.53 -75.12 5.64
N PRO A 218 -82.12 -74.59 6.73
CA PRO A 218 -82.93 -75.38 7.65
C PRO A 218 -84.14 -76.09 7.01
N PRO A 219 -85.00 -75.44 6.19
CA PRO A 219 -86.16 -76.12 5.59
C PRO A 219 -85.74 -77.20 4.58
N ARG A 220 -84.60 -77.04 3.92
CA ARG A 220 -84.08 -78.03 2.97
C ARG A 220 -83.58 -79.29 3.68
N LEU A 221 -82.78 -79.14 4.74
CA LEU A 221 -82.36 -80.29 5.56
C LEU A 221 -83.55 -81.04 6.16
N SER A 222 -84.58 -80.34 6.62
CA SER A 222 -85.82 -80.97 7.13
C SER A 222 -86.50 -81.81 6.05
N LYS A 223 -86.53 -81.34 4.80
CA LYS A 223 -87.14 -82.08 3.68
C LYS A 223 -86.35 -83.36 3.33
N ILE A 224 -85.00 -83.35 3.43
CA ILE A 224 -84.17 -84.57 3.30
C ILE A 224 -84.56 -85.58 4.37
N GLN A 225 -84.71 -85.12 5.61
CA GLN A 225 -85.06 -85.97 6.73
C GLN A 225 -86.45 -86.59 6.56
N ASP A 226 -87.46 -85.79 6.17
CA ASP A 226 -88.81 -86.28 5.87
C ASP A 226 -88.81 -87.34 4.75
N TYR A 227 -88.03 -87.09 3.69
CA TYR A 227 -87.87 -88.02 2.57
C TYR A 227 -87.28 -89.36 3.00
N CYS A 228 -86.19 -89.34 3.77
CA CYS A 228 -85.51 -90.56 4.24
C CYS A 228 -86.40 -91.36 5.20
N GLN A 229 -87.12 -90.68 6.11
CA GLN A 229 -88.08 -91.33 7.00
C GLN A 229 -89.22 -92.03 6.24
N THR A 230 -89.69 -91.40 5.16
CA THR A 230 -90.78 -91.97 4.35
C THR A 230 -90.32 -93.25 3.63
N ILE A 231 -89.10 -93.25 3.07
CA ILE A 231 -88.50 -94.44 2.42
C ILE A 231 -88.31 -95.58 3.44
N GLU A 232 -87.79 -95.28 4.62
CA GLU A 232 -87.62 -96.30 5.67
C GLU A 232 -88.98 -96.88 6.10
N GLY A 233 -90.01 -96.04 6.19
CA GLY A 233 -91.39 -96.46 6.45
C GLY A 233 -91.92 -97.46 5.40
N LEU A 234 -91.71 -97.18 4.11
CA LEU A 234 -92.11 -98.05 3.01
C LEU A 234 -91.39 -99.41 3.06
N GLU A 235 -90.08 -99.42 3.33
CA GLU A 235 -89.31 -100.67 3.44
C GLU A 235 -89.77 -101.50 4.64
N MET A 236 -90.11 -100.86 5.77
CA MET A 236 -90.70 -101.53 6.94
C MET A 236 -92.06 -102.14 6.65
N GLU A 237 -92.88 -101.47 5.83
CA GLU A 237 -94.15 -102.03 5.38
C GLU A 237 -93.95 -103.25 4.46
N ARG A 238 -92.96 -103.20 3.57
CA ARG A 238 -92.55 -104.33 2.72
C ARG A 238 -92.11 -105.53 3.53
N ILE A 239 -91.26 -105.34 4.54
CA ILE A 239 -90.82 -106.41 5.47
C ILE A 239 -92.03 -107.09 6.11
N ARG A 240 -93.02 -106.31 6.57
CA ARG A 240 -94.22 -106.83 7.23
C ARG A 240 -95.04 -107.70 6.27
N LYS A 241 -95.31 -107.22 5.05
CA LYS A 241 -96.12 -107.95 4.08
C LYS A 241 -95.41 -109.22 3.56
N ILE A 242 -94.10 -109.18 3.33
CA ILE A 242 -93.30 -110.38 2.96
C ILE A 242 -93.37 -111.44 4.07
N ARG A 243 -93.24 -111.03 5.33
CA ARG A 243 -93.37 -111.93 6.49
C ARG A 243 -94.73 -112.62 6.53
N ASP A 244 -95.80 -111.86 6.31
CA ASP A 244 -97.17 -112.40 6.30
C ASP A 244 -97.37 -113.41 5.15
N LEU A 245 -96.82 -113.13 3.95
CA LEU A 245 -96.83 -114.05 2.81
C LEU A 245 -96.05 -115.34 3.10
N PHE A 246 -94.83 -115.25 3.63
CA PHE A 246 -94.02 -116.41 3.99
C PHE A 246 -94.72 -117.30 5.02
N LYS A 247 -95.38 -116.71 6.02
CA LYS A 247 -96.14 -117.46 7.02
C LYS A 247 -97.32 -118.21 6.38
N TYR A 248 -98.06 -117.55 5.49
CA TYR A 248 -99.22 -118.14 4.82
C TYR A 248 -98.85 -119.31 3.91
N TYR A 249 -97.79 -119.16 3.10
CA TYR A 249 -97.39 -120.17 2.13
C TYR A 249 -96.55 -121.28 2.75
N SER A 250 -95.73 -121.01 3.77
CA SER A 250 -94.97 -122.07 4.47
C SER A 250 -95.91 -123.13 5.06
N GLU A 251 -96.98 -122.73 5.77
CA GLU A 251 -98.00 -123.67 6.30
C GLU A 251 -98.66 -124.53 5.22
N ARG A 252 -98.79 -124.01 3.98
CA ARG A 252 -99.38 -124.75 2.85
C ARG A 252 -98.37 -125.67 2.18
N LEU A 253 -97.14 -125.21 2.01
CA LEU A 253 -96.05 -125.97 1.40
C LEU A 253 -95.72 -127.23 2.22
N TYR A 254 -95.67 -127.13 3.56
CA TYR A 254 -95.50 -128.30 4.44
C TYR A 254 -96.65 -129.31 4.32
N LYS A 255 -97.89 -128.86 4.11
CA LYS A 255 -99.07 -129.76 3.97
C LYS A 255 -99.11 -130.51 2.63
N THR A 256 -98.39 -130.06 1.61
CA THR A 256 -98.38 -130.64 0.26
C THR A 256 -97.01 -131.16 -0.17
N HIS A 257 -96.08 -131.36 0.77
CA HIS A 257 -94.70 -131.65 0.43
C HIS A 257 -94.56 -133.00 -0.31
N HIS A 258 -93.65 -133.03 -1.27
CA HIS A 258 -93.15 -134.23 -1.96
C HIS A 258 -91.75 -134.65 -1.45
N LEU A 259 -91.02 -133.71 -0.81
CA LEU A 259 -89.62 -133.84 -0.33
C LEU A 259 -89.55 -134.28 1.14
N SER A 260 -88.39 -134.39 1.80
CA SER A 260 -88.37 -134.53 3.27
C SER A 260 -88.88 -133.24 3.94
N ASP A 261 -89.41 -133.32 5.16
CA ASP A 261 -89.71 -132.14 5.99
C ASP A 261 -88.46 -131.24 6.15
N GLU A 262 -87.27 -131.86 6.18
CA GLU A 262 -85.96 -131.20 6.29
C GLU A 262 -85.58 -130.43 5.01
N ASP A 263 -85.85 -130.98 3.82
CA ASP A 263 -85.53 -130.34 2.54
C ASP A 263 -86.46 -129.16 2.24
N THR A 264 -87.75 -129.28 2.61
CA THR A 264 -88.72 -128.19 2.44
C THR A 264 -88.41 -127.01 3.36
N ALA A 265 -87.88 -127.27 4.55
CA ALA A 265 -87.40 -126.25 5.46
C ALA A 265 -86.16 -125.52 4.90
N ASN A 266 -85.20 -126.26 4.33
CA ASN A 266 -83.98 -125.69 3.76
C ASN A 266 -84.25 -124.73 2.59
N GLU A 267 -85.20 -125.06 1.69
CA GLU A 267 -85.51 -124.18 0.55
C GLU A 267 -86.28 -122.92 0.98
N LEU A 268 -87.18 -123.03 1.96
CA LEU A 268 -87.84 -121.87 2.58
C LEU A 268 -86.84 -120.97 3.31
N GLU A 269 -85.87 -121.56 4.03
CA GLU A 269 -84.83 -120.83 4.74
C GLU A 269 -83.88 -120.12 3.78
N LYS A 270 -83.48 -120.77 2.68
CA LYS A 270 -82.65 -120.18 1.63
C LYS A 270 -83.31 -118.94 1.02
N HIS A 271 -84.57 -119.03 0.60
CA HIS A 271 -85.28 -117.87 0.02
C HIS A 271 -85.63 -116.79 1.05
N ALA A 272 -85.90 -117.15 2.32
CA ALA A 272 -86.03 -116.16 3.38
C ALA A 272 -84.72 -115.41 3.62
N ASN A 273 -83.58 -116.11 3.56
CA ASN A 273 -82.25 -115.49 3.66
C ASN A 273 -81.95 -114.59 2.46
N GLU A 274 -82.30 -114.99 1.23
CA GLU A 274 -82.15 -114.14 0.04
C GLU A 274 -82.95 -112.82 0.18
N LEU A 275 -84.20 -112.89 0.64
CA LEU A 275 -85.02 -111.70 0.84
C LEU A 275 -84.52 -110.81 1.99
N ASN A 276 -84.08 -111.43 3.10
CA ASN A 276 -83.48 -110.68 4.21
C ASN A 276 -82.20 -109.95 3.78
N THR A 277 -81.36 -110.59 2.95
CA THR A 277 -80.17 -109.96 2.36
C THR A 277 -80.56 -108.76 1.49
N GLN A 278 -81.55 -108.89 0.61
CA GLN A 278 -82.06 -107.79 -0.22
C GLN A 278 -82.60 -106.62 0.61
N ILE A 279 -83.35 -106.90 1.68
CA ILE A 279 -83.88 -105.86 2.59
C ILE A 279 -82.74 -105.11 3.30
N ILE A 280 -81.70 -105.82 3.75
CA ILE A 280 -80.54 -105.21 4.40
C ILE A 280 -79.76 -104.35 3.40
N GLU A 281 -79.56 -104.82 2.17
CA GLU A 281 -78.93 -104.06 1.10
C GLU A 281 -79.71 -102.79 0.77
N ASN A 282 -81.04 -102.88 0.62
CA ASN A 282 -81.89 -101.71 0.39
C ASN A 282 -81.76 -100.67 1.51
N ARG A 283 -81.83 -101.10 2.78
CA ARG A 283 -81.67 -100.17 3.91
C ARG A 283 -80.29 -99.52 3.96
N LYS A 284 -79.22 -100.25 3.60
CA LYS A 284 -77.87 -99.66 3.46
C LYS A 284 -77.84 -98.58 2.38
N VAL A 285 -78.43 -98.84 1.22
CA VAL A 285 -78.51 -97.87 0.12
C VAL A 285 -79.28 -96.62 0.55
N TYR A 286 -80.38 -96.76 1.31
CA TYR A 286 -81.13 -95.60 1.80
C TYR A 286 -80.32 -94.76 2.80
N THR A 287 -79.58 -95.39 3.73
CA THR A 287 -78.70 -94.65 4.64
C THR A 287 -77.53 -93.97 3.92
N GLU A 288 -77.00 -94.59 2.86
CA GLU A 288 -75.96 -93.96 2.05
C GLU A 288 -76.51 -92.79 1.24
N LEU A 289 -77.74 -92.90 0.74
CA LEU A 289 -78.45 -91.81 0.07
C LEU A 289 -78.67 -90.62 1.01
N GLU A 290 -79.13 -90.86 2.25
CA GLU A 290 -79.29 -89.81 3.27
C GLU A 290 -77.99 -89.04 3.50
N ALA A 291 -76.88 -89.77 3.72
CA ALA A 291 -75.57 -89.16 3.91
C ALA A 291 -75.15 -88.31 2.70
N ARG A 292 -75.31 -88.83 1.48
CA ARG A 292 -74.97 -88.11 0.24
C ARG A 292 -75.82 -86.85 0.05
N LEU A 293 -77.11 -86.90 0.37
CA LEU A 293 -78.00 -85.74 0.26
C LEU A 293 -77.61 -84.65 1.28
N LEU A 294 -77.30 -85.01 2.53
CA LEU A 294 -76.84 -84.07 3.56
C LEU A 294 -75.50 -83.42 3.22
N THR A 295 -74.53 -84.21 2.73
CA THR A 295 -73.22 -83.67 2.29
C THR A 295 -73.39 -82.76 1.07
N GLY A 296 -74.18 -83.16 0.08
CA GLY A 296 -74.41 -82.36 -1.12
C GLY A 296 -75.04 -80.99 -0.83
N GLU A 297 -75.97 -80.93 0.12
CA GLU A 297 -76.62 -79.68 0.53
C GLU A 297 -75.65 -78.74 1.27
N THR A 298 -74.81 -79.29 2.15
CA THR A 298 -73.79 -78.53 2.90
C THR A 298 -72.71 -77.97 1.97
N ASP A 299 -72.20 -78.79 1.04
CA ASP A 299 -71.23 -78.37 0.02
C ASP A 299 -71.82 -77.29 -0.91
N ARG A 300 -73.13 -77.30 -1.15
CA ARG A 300 -73.77 -76.26 -1.96
C ARG A 300 -73.73 -74.90 -1.27
N VAL A 301 -74.11 -74.81 0.01
CA VAL A 301 -74.05 -73.55 0.77
C VAL A 301 -72.60 -73.04 0.88
N HIS A 302 -71.62 -73.92 1.08
CA HIS A 302 -70.22 -73.52 1.10
C HIS A 302 -69.75 -72.92 -0.23
N ARG A 303 -70.15 -73.50 -1.37
CA ARG A 303 -69.83 -72.95 -2.70
C ARG A 303 -70.41 -71.56 -2.89
N TYR A 304 -71.69 -71.35 -2.58
CA TYR A 304 -72.33 -70.04 -2.72
C TYR A 304 -71.75 -68.99 -1.77
N ARG A 305 -71.42 -69.36 -0.53
CA ARG A 305 -70.71 -68.46 0.38
C ARG A 305 -69.33 -68.08 -0.15
N ALA A 306 -68.58 -69.02 -0.72
CA ALA A 306 -67.27 -68.72 -1.30
C ALA A 306 -67.37 -67.74 -2.48
N GLU A 307 -68.38 -67.89 -3.34
CA GLU A 307 -68.62 -66.99 -4.47
C GLU A 307 -69.00 -65.57 -4.02
N LEU A 308 -69.87 -65.43 -3.00
CA LEU A 308 -70.18 -64.12 -2.42
C LEU A 308 -68.99 -63.45 -1.74
N ILE A 309 -68.12 -64.21 -1.05
CA ILE A 309 -66.90 -63.68 -0.43
C ILE A 309 -65.93 -63.17 -1.50
N ASP A 310 -65.76 -63.92 -2.59
CA ASP A 310 -64.92 -63.48 -3.72
C ASP A 310 -65.46 -62.18 -4.35
N HIS A 311 -66.78 -62.09 -4.57
CA HIS A 311 -67.41 -60.89 -5.09
C HIS A 311 -67.27 -59.70 -4.12
N GLN A 312 -67.43 -59.92 -2.81
CA GLN A 312 -67.22 -58.89 -1.79
C GLN A 312 -65.78 -58.37 -1.79
N ASN A 313 -64.78 -59.24 -1.99
CA ASN A 313 -63.38 -58.81 -2.09
C ASN A 313 -63.12 -57.97 -3.35
N LYS A 314 -63.65 -58.38 -4.51
CA LYS A 314 -63.59 -57.59 -5.75
C LYS A 314 -64.23 -56.21 -5.59
N TRP A 315 -65.34 -56.12 -4.86
CA TRP A 315 -65.94 -54.83 -4.50
C TRP A 315 -65.03 -53.96 -3.64
N ARG A 316 -64.38 -54.55 -2.63
CA ARG A 316 -63.44 -53.81 -1.77
C ARG A 316 -62.30 -53.22 -2.59
N ASP A 317 -61.70 -54.01 -3.48
CA ASP A 317 -60.61 -53.58 -4.34
C ASP A 317 -61.07 -52.48 -5.32
N ALA A 318 -62.26 -52.61 -5.92
CA ALA A 318 -62.83 -51.59 -6.80
C ALA A 318 -63.07 -50.26 -6.07
N MET A 319 -63.62 -50.30 -4.85
CA MET A 319 -63.85 -49.09 -4.05
C MET A 319 -62.53 -48.45 -3.59
N TRP A 320 -61.51 -49.26 -3.26
CA TRP A 320 -60.16 -48.76 -2.98
C TRP A 320 -59.56 -48.02 -4.18
N ILE A 321 -59.66 -48.61 -5.38
CA ILE A 321 -59.18 -47.98 -6.62
C ILE A 321 -59.83 -46.60 -6.81
N ILE A 322 -61.14 -46.46 -6.59
CA ILE A 322 -61.84 -45.17 -6.71
C ILE A 322 -61.31 -44.14 -5.70
N HIS A 323 -61.13 -44.54 -4.44
CA HIS A 323 -60.58 -43.66 -3.40
C HIS A 323 -59.14 -43.24 -3.71
N LYS A 324 -58.30 -44.18 -4.18
CA LYS A 324 -56.93 -43.91 -4.63
C LYS A 324 -56.89 -42.96 -5.84
N GLN A 325 -57.75 -43.18 -6.84
CA GLN A 325 -57.85 -42.32 -8.04
C GLN A 325 -58.26 -40.88 -7.66
N THR A 326 -59.12 -40.74 -6.66
CA THR A 326 -59.54 -39.43 -6.13
C THR A 326 -58.37 -38.69 -5.51
N TRP A 327 -57.50 -39.39 -4.76
CA TRP A 327 -56.28 -38.81 -4.21
C TRP A 327 -55.29 -38.40 -5.30
N ILE A 328 -55.01 -39.28 -6.27
CA ILE A 328 -54.09 -39.03 -7.38
C ILE A 328 -54.55 -37.81 -8.21
N SER A 329 -55.86 -37.69 -8.44
CA SER A 329 -56.44 -36.53 -9.14
C SER A 329 -56.19 -35.23 -8.36
N LYS A 330 -56.28 -35.26 -7.02
CA LYS A 330 -56.01 -34.09 -6.18
C LYS A 330 -54.52 -33.73 -6.13
N LEU A 331 -53.64 -34.73 -6.06
CA LEU A 331 -52.19 -34.57 -6.16
C LEU A 331 -51.81 -33.87 -7.48
N SER A 332 -52.42 -34.30 -8.60
CA SER A 332 -52.21 -33.71 -9.92
C SER A 332 -52.66 -32.25 -9.98
N GLN A 333 -53.78 -31.90 -9.34
CA GLN A 333 -54.24 -30.52 -9.22
C GLN A 333 -53.30 -29.64 -8.39
N CYS A 334 -52.73 -30.16 -7.30
CA CYS A 334 -51.73 -29.45 -6.51
C CYS A 334 -50.45 -29.21 -7.33
N LYS A 335 -49.96 -30.24 -8.05
CA LYS A 335 -48.80 -30.12 -8.97
C LYS A 335 -49.01 -29.01 -10.00
N ALA A 336 -50.18 -28.94 -10.64
CA ALA A 336 -50.50 -27.92 -11.63
C ALA A 336 -50.57 -26.48 -11.07
N LYS A 337 -50.88 -26.31 -9.78
CA LYS A 337 -50.96 -25.00 -9.12
C LYS A 337 -49.63 -24.50 -8.54
N LEU A 338 -48.70 -25.41 -8.26
CA LEU A 338 -47.43 -25.07 -7.61
C LEU A 338 -46.55 -24.17 -8.49
N GLN A 339 -46.26 -24.59 -9.72
CA GLN A 339 -45.36 -23.87 -10.62
C GLN A 339 -45.79 -22.40 -10.90
N PRO A 340 -47.07 -22.09 -11.20
CA PRO A 340 -47.50 -20.70 -11.37
C PRO A 340 -47.47 -19.90 -10.05
N THR A 341 -47.69 -20.54 -8.90
CA THR A 341 -47.61 -19.87 -7.59
C THR A 341 -46.16 -19.51 -7.24
N ILE A 342 -45.22 -20.43 -7.45
CA ILE A 342 -43.78 -20.16 -7.29
C ILE A 342 -43.35 -19.07 -8.27
N SER A 343 -43.76 -19.16 -9.54
CA SER A 343 -43.39 -18.18 -10.56
C SER A 343 -43.91 -16.77 -10.22
N SER A 344 -45.19 -16.64 -9.83
CA SER A 344 -45.77 -15.33 -9.47
C SER A 344 -45.11 -14.69 -8.24
N THR A 345 -44.68 -15.49 -7.26
CA THR A 345 -44.00 -14.99 -6.05
C THR A 345 -42.52 -14.67 -6.32
N CYS A 346 -41.86 -15.47 -7.16
CA CYS A 346 -40.44 -15.30 -7.46
C CYS A 346 -40.15 -14.22 -8.51
N GLU A 347 -41.09 -13.90 -9.41
CA GLU A 347 -40.91 -12.90 -10.47
C GLU A 347 -40.50 -11.49 -9.98
N PRO A 348 -41.18 -10.86 -8.99
CA PRO A 348 -40.81 -9.51 -8.53
C PRO A 348 -39.44 -9.48 -7.82
N ILE A 349 -39.15 -10.48 -6.99
CA ILE A 349 -37.88 -10.56 -6.27
C ILE A 349 -36.74 -10.94 -7.23
N GLY A 350 -36.99 -11.83 -8.19
CA GLY A 350 -36.07 -12.17 -9.27
C GLY A 350 -35.71 -10.97 -10.16
N SER A 351 -36.68 -10.10 -10.47
CA SER A 351 -36.43 -8.86 -11.20
C SER A 351 -35.54 -7.90 -10.42
N ASN A 352 -35.77 -7.74 -9.12
CA ASN A 352 -34.96 -6.89 -8.25
C ASN A 352 -33.53 -7.43 -8.11
N ILE A 353 -33.39 -8.75 -7.95
CA ILE A 353 -32.07 -9.40 -7.91
C ILE A 353 -31.34 -9.23 -9.24
N SER A 354 -32.02 -9.36 -10.39
CA SER A 354 -31.42 -9.10 -11.70
C SER A 354 -30.92 -7.65 -11.82
N GLU A 355 -31.67 -6.67 -11.30
CA GLU A 355 -31.24 -5.28 -11.24
C GLU A 355 -30.03 -5.08 -10.33
N GLN A 356 -29.98 -5.72 -9.17
CA GLN A 356 -28.80 -5.71 -8.28
C GLN A 356 -27.59 -6.41 -8.92
N THR A 357 -27.78 -7.52 -9.65
CA THR A 357 -26.73 -8.18 -10.42
C THR A 357 -26.20 -7.28 -11.53
N ARG A 358 -27.08 -6.50 -12.20
CA ARG A 358 -26.66 -5.47 -13.15
C ARG A 358 -25.83 -4.38 -12.46
N HIS A 359 -26.29 -3.86 -11.32
CA HIS A 359 -25.55 -2.87 -10.53
C HIS A 359 -24.19 -3.41 -10.05
N PHE A 360 -24.10 -4.69 -9.69
CA PHE A 360 -22.83 -5.33 -9.40
C PHE A 360 -21.90 -5.31 -10.61
N VAL A 361 -22.39 -5.71 -11.80
CA VAL A 361 -21.58 -5.66 -13.04
C VAL A 361 -21.13 -4.23 -13.37
N GLU A 362 -21.99 -3.22 -13.18
CA GLU A 362 -21.63 -1.80 -13.33
C GLU A 362 -20.55 -1.38 -12.33
N HIS A 363 -20.67 -1.77 -11.06
CA HIS A 363 -19.69 -1.49 -10.00
C HIS A 363 -18.33 -2.14 -10.29
N ILE A 364 -18.34 -3.40 -10.77
CA ILE A 364 -17.14 -4.10 -11.20
C ILE A 364 -16.50 -3.40 -12.41
N ASN A 365 -17.30 -2.90 -13.36
CA ASN A 365 -16.80 -2.12 -14.50
C ASN A 365 -16.20 -0.76 -14.10
N MET A 366 -16.56 -0.19 -12.95
CA MET A 366 -15.96 1.04 -12.43
C MET A 366 -14.46 0.88 -12.16
N ILE A 367 -13.93 -0.34 -12.03
CA ILE A 367 -12.48 -0.58 -11.95
C ILE A 367 -11.75 0.01 -13.16
N ASN A 368 -12.35 0.04 -14.34
CA ASN A 368 -11.69 0.61 -15.52
C ASN A 368 -11.33 2.09 -15.38
N THR A 369 -11.98 2.82 -14.45
CA THR A 369 -11.65 4.21 -14.13
C THR A 369 -10.63 4.34 -12.99
N PHE A 370 -10.18 3.21 -12.40
CA PHE A 370 -9.26 3.15 -11.27
C PHE A 370 -7.79 3.29 -11.72
N VAL A 371 -7.53 4.38 -12.43
CA VAL A 371 -6.20 4.78 -12.90
C VAL A 371 -5.72 5.94 -12.01
N PRO A 372 -4.41 6.12 -11.80
CA PRO A 372 -3.94 7.31 -11.09
C PRO A 372 -4.50 8.62 -11.72
N PRO A 373 -4.77 9.66 -10.92
CA PRO A 373 -4.51 9.79 -9.49
C PRO A 373 -5.59 9.16 -8.58
N ILE A 374 -6.65 8.57 -9.14
CA ILE A 374 -7.76 7.98 -8.38
C ILE A 374 -7.35 6.64 -7.74
N SER A 375 -6.39 5.95 -8.36
CA SER A 375 -5.80 4.69 -7.88
C SER A 375 -4.96 4.89 -6.61
N THR A 376 -5.62 5.17 -5.49
CA THR A 376 -5.01 5.24 -4.15
C THR A 376 -5.53 4.09 -3.28
N LYS A 377 -4.76 3.72 -2.25
CA LYS A 377 -5.16 2.66 -1.33
C LYS A 377 -6.53 2.92 -0.68
N GLU A 378 -6.80 4.17 -0.31
CA GLU A 378 -8.07 4.59 0.29
C GLU A 378 -9.27 4.37 -0.65
N ASN A 379 -9.12 4.70 -1.93
CA ASN A 379 -10.19 4.54 -2.91
C ASN A 379 -10.43 3.06 -3.26
N ALA A 380 -9.40 2.21 -3.23
CA ALA A 380 -9.53 0.77 -3.41
C ALA A 380 -10.35 0.13 -2.29
N GLU A 381 -10.11 0.55 -1.03
CA GLU A 381 -10.90 0.10 0.13
C GLU A 381 -12.35 0.58 0.07
N LYS A 382 -12.61 1.81 -0.40
CA LYS A 382 -13.98 2.33 -0.60
C LYS A 382 -14.72 1.54 -1.68
N TRP A 383 -14.07 1.28 -2.82
CA TRP A 383 -14.62 0.47 -3.91
C TRP A 383 -14.96 -0.95 -3.43
N TYR A 384 -14.08 -1.57 -2.65
CA TYR A 384 -14.30 -2.89 -2.08
C TYR A 384 -15.54 -2.95 -1.19
N LYS A 385 -15.67 -2.00 -0.24
CA LYS A 385 -16.83 -1.94 0.67
C LYS A 385 -18.15 -1.81 -0.09
N GLN A 386 -18.21 -0.93 -1.09
CA GLN A 386 -19.40 -0.76 -1.94
C GLN A 386 -19.76 -2.04 -2.71
N GLY A 387 -18.77 -2.77 -3.22
CA GLY A 387 -18.99 -4.05 -3.88
C GLY A 387 -19.56 -5.10 -2.93
N TYR A 388 -19.00 -5.18 -1.71
CA TYR A 388 -19.47 -6.08 -0.67
C TYR A 388 -20.89 -5.76 -0.20
N ASP A 389 -21.24 -4.47 -0.10
CA ASP A 389 -22.59 -4.01 0.28
C ASP A 389 -23.64 -4.42 -0.77
N ILE A 390 -23.31 -4.34 -2.06
CA ILE A 390 -24.21 -4.81 -3.14
C ILE A 390 -24.46 -6.32 -3.02
N VAL A 391 -23.42 -7.12 -2.79
CA VAL A 391 -23.58 -8.59 -2.62
C VAL A 391 -24.36 -8.92 -1.34
N ASN A 392 -24.12 -8.20 -0.24
CA ASN A 392 -24.88 -8.35 1.00
C ASN A 392 -26.38 -8.06 0.81
N ASN A 393 -26.73 -7.05 0.01
CA ASN A 393 -28.13 -6.76 -0.31
C ASN A 393 -28.79 -7.91 -1.06
N ILE A 394 -28.08 -8.56 -1.99
CA ILE A 394 -28.56 -9.77 -2.70
C ILE A 394 -28.75 -10.93 -1.72
N VAL A 395 -27.81 -11.13 -0.77
CA VAL A 395 -27.92 -12.18 0.26
C VAL A 395 -29.14 -11.95 1.16
N ASN A 396 -29.41 -10.72 1.56
CA ASN A 396 -30.57 -10.36 2.39
C ASN A 396 -31.88 -10.60 1.63
N GLN A 397 -31.98 -10.18 0.37
CA GLN A 397 -33.16 -10.42 -0.48
C GLN A 397 -33.39 -11.91 -0.76
N ARG A 398 -32.31 -12.70 -0.92
CA ARG A 398 -32.39 -14.16 -1.01
C ARG A 398 -33.02 -14.78 0.24
N GLN A 399 -32.64 -14.34 1.44
CA GLN A 399 -33.23 -14.86 2.68
C GLN A 399 -34.75 -14.63 2.71
N GLU A 400 -35.20 -13.46 2.27
CA GLU A 400 -36.63 -13.13 2.16
C GLU A 400 -37.36 -14.00 1.12
N LEU A 401 -36.76 -14.22 -0.05
CA LEU A 401 -37.30 -15.12 -1.08
C LEU A 401 -37.41 -16.57 -0.56
N MET A 402 -36.34 -17.09 0.05
CA MET A 402 -36.32 -18.46 0.58
C MET A 402 -37.41 -18.64 1.65
N HIS A 403 -37.64 -17.66 2.51
CA HIS A 403 -38.72 -17.71 3.48
C HIS A 403 -40.10 -17.83 2.81
N GLN A 404 -40.35 -17.08 1.74
CA GLN A 404 -41.60 -17.15 0.99
C GLN A 404 -41.77 -18.49 0.24
N ILE A 405 -40.70 -19.03 -0.34
CA ILE A 405 -40.71 -20.34 -1.02
C ILE A 405 -40.98 -21.47 -0.02
N ILE A 406 -40.29 -21.46 1.13
CA ILE A 406 -40.51 -22.44 2.21
C ILE A 406 -41.97 -22.39 2.66
N GLN A 407 -42.54 -21.20 2.87
CA GLN A 407 -43.94 -21.05 3.25
C GLN A 407 -44.92 -21.60 2.20
N ILE A 408 -44.65 -21.42 0.90
CA ILE A 408 -45.47 -22.00 -0.18
C ILE A 408 -45.40 -23.53 -0.15
N VAL A 409 -44.20 -24.10 0.01
CA VAL A 409 -43.97 -25.54 0.09
C VAL A 409 -44.64 -26.16 1.32
N GLU A 410 -44.49 -25.53 2.50
CA GLU A 410 -45.14 -25.97 3.75
C GLU A 410 -46.67 -25.95 3.60
N ASN A 411 -47.24 -24.90 3.01
CA ASN A 411 -48.67 -24.82 2.75
C ASN A 411 -49.16 -25.95 1.82
N GLU A 412 -48.38 -26.34 0.80
CA GLU A 412 -48.75 -27.45 -0.08
C GLU A 412 -48.69 -28.80 0.65
N ILE A 413 -47.66 -29.03 1.47
CA ILE A 413 -47.52 -30.23 2.31
C ILE A 413 -48.73 -30.34 3.25
N ASP A 414 -49.11 -29.24 3.90
CA ASP A 414 -50.28 -29.16 4.80
C ASP A 414 -51.60 -29.50 4.09
N ILE A 415 -51.79 -29.02 2.85
CA ILE A 415 -52.97 -29.34 2.04
C ILE A 415 -53.01 -30.83 1.72
N LEU A 416 -51.87 -31.41 1.30
CA LEU A 416 -51.77 -32.83 0.97
C LEU A 416 -52.01 -33.72 2.19
N GLU A 417 -51.52 -33.33 3.37
CA GLU A 417 -51.73 -34.07 4.61
C GLU A 417 -53.22 -34.07 5.02
N LYS A 418 -53.91 -32.92 4.90
CA LYS A 418 -55.35 -32.81 5.19
C LYS A 418 -56.20 -33.65 4.23
N GLU A 419 -55.89 -33.65 2.95
CA GLU A 419 -56.59 -34.46 1.95
C GLU A 419 -56.33 -35.96 2.15
N SER A 420 -55.11 -36.34 2.55
CA SER A 420 -54.77 -37.73 2.89
C SER A 420 -55.62 -38.25 4.06
N LYS A 421 -55.75 -37.45 5.14
CA LYS A 421 -56.65 -37.74 6.27
C LYS A 421 -58.12 -37.83 5.84
N THR A 422 -58.56 -36.93 4.96
CA THR A 422 -59.95 -36.92 4.44
C THR A 422 -60.29 -38.21 3.69
N ILE A 423 -59.33 -38.79 2.96
CA ILE A 423 -59.54 -40.07 2.25
C ILE A 423 -59.51 -41.24 3.22
N GLN A 424 -58.63 -41.21 4.20
CA GLN A 424 -58.62 -42.19 5.29
C GLN A 424 -59.99 -42.23 6.00
N ASP A 425 -60.57 -41.07 6.31
CA ASP A 425 -61.90 -40.96 6.91
C ASP A 425 -63.02 -41.49 6.00
N LYS A 426 -62.96 -41.19 4.68
CA LYS A 426 -63.95 -41.70 3.71
C LYS A 426 -63.91 -43.23 3.56
N VAL A 427 -62.73 -43.83 3.62
CA VAL A 427 -62.55 -45.30 3.57
C VAL A 427 -63.12 -45.96 4.83
N LEU A 428 -62.94 -45.34 6.00
CA LEU A 428 -63.52 -45.81 7.26
C LEU A 428 -65.05 -45.66 7.27
N GLN A 429 -65.59 -44.55 6.75
CA GLN A 429 -67.04 -44.31 6.68
C GLN A 429 -67.77 -45.26 5.74
N THR A 430 -67.14 -45.67 4.64
CA THR A 430 -67.72 -46.60 3.66
C THR A 430 -67.69 -48.07 4.13
N GLN A 431 -67.05 -48.37 5.27
CA GLN A 431 -66.91 -49.72 5.86
C GLN A 431 -66.37 -50.77 4.87
N VAL A 432 -65.60 -50.33 3.88
CA VAL A 432 -64.99 -51.21 2.87
C VAL A 432 -63.99 -52.16 3.53
N TYR A 433 -63.21 -51.62 4.46
CA TYR A 433 -62.22 -52.33 5.26
C TYR A 433 -62.47 -52.09 6.75
N ASN A 434 -61.95 -53.00 7.59
CA ASN A 434 -61.84 -52.72 9.02
C ASN A 434 -60.73 -51.68 9.28
N THR A 435 -60.69 -51.09 10.48
CA THR A 435 -59.75 -50.00 10.81
C THR A 435 -58.28 -50.38 10.55
N GLU A 436 -57.90 -51.63 10.83
CA GLU A 436 -56.55 -52.14 10.66
C GLU A 436 -56.17 -52.34 9.18
N GLN A 437 -57.07 -52.94 8.39
CA GLN A 437 -56.89 -53.14 6.95
C GLN A 437 -56.87 -51.80 6.20
N ALA A 438 -57.72 -50.84 6.59
CA ALA A 438 -57.71 -49.50 6.03
C ALA A 438 -56.37 -48.80 6.26
N GLN A 439 -55.80 -48.93 7.47
CA GLN A 439 -54.49 -48.39 7.79
C GLN A 439 -53.37 -49.08 7.00
N MET A 440 -53.38 -50.42 6.90
CA MET A 440 -52.39 -51.16 6.11
C MET A 440 -52.40 -50.76 4.63
N VAL A 441 -53.59 -50.63 4.03
CA VAL A 441 -53.74 -50.26 2.62
C VAL A 441 -53.31 -48.81 2.40
N PHE A 442 -53.64 -47.91 3.33
CA PHE A 442 -53.19 -46.51 3.30
C PHE A 442 -51.66 -46.37 3.43
N GLU A 443 -51.04 -47.11 4.37
CA GLU A 443 -49.59 -47.14 4.56
C GLU A 443 -48.85 -47.75 3.37
N ARG A 444 -49.45 -48.72 2.68
CA ARG A 444 -48.85 -49.35 1.49
C ARG A 444 -48.92 -48.47 0.25
N ASP A 445 -50.05 -47.81 0.01
CA ASP A 445 -50.37 -47.23 -1.31
C ASP A 445 -50.37 -45.70 -1.36
N ILE A 446 -50.73 -44.99 -0.28
CA ILE A 446 -50.87 -43.52 -0.26
C ILE A 446 -49.68 -42.85 0.43
N LYS A 447 -49.24 -43.40 1.57
CA LYS A 447 -48.13 -42.85 2.35
C LYS A 447 -46.81 -42.73 1.55
N PRO A 448 -46.37 -43.72 0.75
CA PRO A 448 -45.13 -43.60 -0.02
C PRO A 448 -45.20 -42.47 -1.06
N LEU A 449 -46.35 -42.29 -1.72
CA LEU A 449 -46.56 -41.24 -2.71
C LEU A 449 -46.56 -39.84 -2.07
N PHE A 450 -47.07 -39.71 -0.85
CA PHE A 450 -46.98 -38.47 -0.07
C PHE A 450 -45.54 -38.13 0.31
N GLU A 451 -44.78 -39.11 0.83
CA GLU A 451 -43.37 -38.88 1.21
C GLU A 451 -42.49 -38.59 0.00
N GLU A 452 -42.68 -39.30 -1.12
CA GLU A 452 -41.98 -39.02 -2.38
C GLU A 452 -42.24 -37.58 -2.87
N ARG A 453 -43.49 -37.12 -2.80
CA ARG A 453 -43.84 -35.73 -3.14
C ARG A 453 -43.21 -34.73 -2.19
N LYS A 454 -43.25 -34.99 -0.89
CA LYS A 454 -42.66 -34.12 0.14
C LYS A 454 -41.14 -33.99 -0.04
N GLN A 455 -40.45 -35.12 -0.25
CA GLN A 455 -39.01 -35.16 -0.50
C GLN A 455 -38.66 -34.37 -1.77
N PHE A 456 -39.42 -34.57 -2.85
CA PHE A 456 -39.23 -33.79 -4.08
C PHE A 456 -39.38 -32.28 -3.86
N LEU A 457 -40.37 -31.83 -3.09
CA LEU A 457 -40.55 -30.39 -2.81
C LEU A 457 -39.39 -29.81 -1.99
N GLN A 458 -38.82 -30.58 -1.07
CA GLN A 458 -37.66 -30.15 -0.29
C GLN A 458 -36.39 -30.13 -1.14
N GLU A 459 -36.03 -31.24 -1.77
CA GLU A 459 -34.76 -31.38 -2.50
C GLU A 459 -34.76 -30.59 -3.82
N SER A 460 -35.83 -30.66 -4.61
CA SER A 460 -35.83 -30.07 -5.95
C SER A 460 -36.18 -28.58 -5.96
N VAL A 461 -36.94 -28.07 -4.98
CA VAL A 461 -37.37 -26.66 -4.98
C VAL A 461 -36.57 -25.84 -3.97
N ILE A 462 -36.40 -26.31 -2.73
CA ILE A 462 -35.69 -25.54 -1.71
C ILE A 462 -34.17 -25.65 -1.93
N ASP A 463 -33.62 -26.87 -1.94
CA ASP A 463 -32.16 -27.06 -1.96
C ASP A 463 -31.53 -26.60 -3.27
N GLN A 464 -32.16 -26.88 -4.42
CA GLN A 464 -31.68 -26.38 -5.72
C GLN A 464 -31.67 -24.85 -5.79
N THR A 465 -32.72 -24.18 -5.28
CA THR A 465 -32.79 -22.72 -5.27
C THR A 465 -31.71 -22.14 -4.35
N GLU A 466 -31.56 -22.68 -3.14
CA GLU A 466 -30.54 -22.23 -2.20
C GLU A 466 -29.12 -22.41 -2.74
N SER A 467 -28.84 -23.56 -3.34
CA SER A 467 -27.53 -23.90 -3.93
C SER A 467 -27.12 -22.91 -5.02
N VAL A 468 -28.06 -22.52 -5.90
CA VAL A 468 -27.79 -21.57 -7.00
C VAL A 468 -27.45 -20.20 -6.47
N TYR A 469 -28.25 -19.68 -5.54
CA TYR A 469 -27.97 -18.38 -4.94
C TYR A 469 -26.66 -18.36 -4.16
N LYS A 470 -26.39 -19.41 -3.37
CA LYS A 470 -25.14 -19.53 -2.60
C LYS A 470 -23.93 -19.55 -3.53
N ARG A 471 -24.02 -20.27 -4.65
CA ARG A 471 -22.97 -20.33 -5.68
C ARG A 471 -22.72 -18.96 -6.30
N LEU A 472 -23.78 -18.25 -6.68
CA LEU A 472 -23.69 -16.90 -7.24
C LEU A 472 -23.04 -15.92 -6.25
N THR A 473 -23.56 -15.81 -5.03
CA THR A 473 -23.04 -14.83 -4.06
C THR A 473 -21.59 -15.12 -3.69
N ASN A 474 -21.22 -16.40 -3.60
CA ASN A 474 -19.83 -16.80 -3.40
C ASN A 474 -18.94 -16.43 -4.59
N SER A 475 -19.43 -16.57 -5.81
CA SER A 475 -18.73 -16.12 -7.03
C SER A 475 -18.52 -14.60 -7.02
N MET A 476 -19.56 -13.82 -6.65
CA MET A 476 -19.50 -12.36 -6.56
C MET A 476 -18.50 -11.88 -5.50
N TYR A 477 -18.51 -12.47 -4.29
CA TYR A 477 -17.52 -12.15 -3.25
C TYR A 477 -16.09 -12.46 -3.71
N LYS A 478 -15.86 -13.67 -4.25
CA LYS A 478 -14.54 -14.05 -4.78
C LYS A 478 -14.07 -13.12 -5.89
N MET A 479 -14.99 -12.64 -6.74
CA MET A 479 -14.68 -11.68 -7.79
C MET A 479 -14.23 -10.33 -7.20
N VAL A 480 -14.96 -9.80 -6.22
CA VAL A 480 -14.61 -8.54 -5.54
C VAL A 480 -13.26 -8.66 -4.81
N ASP A 481 -13.00 -9.75 -4.08
CA ASP A 481 -11.75 -9.98 -3.35
C ASP A 481 -10.53 -10.03 -4.28
N ARG A 482 -10.66 -10.76 -5.39
CA ARG A 482 -9.58 -10.92 -6.38
C ARG A 482 -9.31 -9.61 -7.11
N LEU A 483 -10.36 -8.89 -7.48
CA LEU A 483 -10.22 -7.59 -8.13
C LEU A 483 -9.63 -6.55 -7.18
N LEU A 484 -9.97 -6.57 -5.88
CA LEU A 484 -9.29 -5.73 -4.88
C LEU A 484 -7.80 -6.04 -4.83
N THR A 485 -7.43 -7.32 -4.73
CA THR A 485 -6.03 -7.76 -4.70
C THR A 485 -5.28 -7.28 -5.95
N PHE A 486 -5.96 -7.24 -7.10
CA PHE A 486 -5.40 -6.75 -8.36
C PHE A 486 -5.24 -5.22 -8.42
N ILE A 487 -6.18 -4.42 -7.90
CA ILE A 487 -6.07 -2.96 -7.94
C ILE A 487 -5.21 -2.37 -6.81
N GLN A 488 -5.04 -3.12 -5.71
CA GLN A 488 -4.32 -2.65 -4.53
C GLN A 488 -2.83 -2.45 -4.78
N THR A 489 -2.17 -3.35 -5.53
CA THR A 489 -0.74 -3.22 -5.83
C THR A 489 -0.45 -2.01 -6.74
N PRO A 490 -1.15 -1.78 -7.87
CA PRO A 490 -1.05 -0.54 -8.65
C PRO A 490 -1.23 0.74 -7.81
N ALA A 491 -2.20 0.74 -6.90
CA ALA A 491 -2.46 1.87 -6.04
C ALA A 491 -1.32 2.15 -5.05
N GLU A 492 -0.78 1.12 -4.42
CA GLU A 492 0.38 1.24 -3.54
C GLU A 492 1.64 1.71 -4.31
N GLN A 493 1.84 1.24 -5.54
CA GLN A 493 2.95 1.71 -6.36
C GLN A 493 2.81 3.19 -6.73
N TRP A 494 1.58 3.67 -6.98
CA TRP A 494 1.31 5.09 -7.22
C TRP A 494 1.57 5.95 -5.98
N ASP A 495 1.05 5.57 -4.82
CA ASP A 495 1.27 6.29 -3.55
C ASP A 495 2.78 6.39 -3.24
N ASN A 496 3.51 5.30 -3.43
CA ASN A 496 4.97 5.27 -3.26
C ASN A 496 5.72 6.11 -4.30
N HIS A 497 5.26 6.14 -5.55
CA HIS A 497 5.82 6.99 -6.61
C HIS A 497 5.67 8.47 -6.26
N GLN A 498 4.49 8.87 -5.77
CA GLN A 498 4.25 10.26 -5.35
C GLN A 498 5.18 10.67 -4.20
N LEU A 499 5.33 9.82 -3.18
CA LEU A 499 6.27 10.07 -2.07
C LEU A 499 7.72 10.17 -2.55
N ARG A 500 8.14 9.36 -3.53
CA ARG A 500 9.50 9.44 -4.09
C ARG A 500 9.72 10.71 -4.91
N LEU A 501 8.74 11.20 -5.67
CA LEU A 501 8.83 12.49 -6.35
C LEU A 501 8.98 13.66 -5.36
N GLU A 502 8.26 13.64 -4.24
CA GLU A 502 8.42 14.62 -3.15
C GLU A 502 9.82 14.53 -2.52
N HIS A 503 10.32 13.32 -2.32
CA HIS A 503 11.67 13.09 -1.81
C HIS A 503 12.76 13.63 -2.75
N ILE A 504 12.64 13.40 -4.07
CA ILE A 504 13.60 13.93 -5.07
C ILE A 504 13.63 15.46 -5.04
N THR A 505 12.47 16.10 -4.85
CA THR A 505 12.39 17.57 -4.71
C THR A 505 13.09 18.05 -3.45
N SER A 506 12.92 17.34 -2.34
CA SER A 506 13.64 17.63 -1.09
C SER A 506 15.15 17.39 -1.22
N GLN A 507 15.55 16.33 -1.95
CA GLN A 507 16.93 15.99 -2.23
C GLN A 507 17.64 17.07 -3.06
N LEU A 508 16.96 17.67 -4.05
CA LEU A 508 17.51 18.82 -4.78
C LEU A 508 17.85 19.98 -3.83
N LEU A 509 16.91 20.34 -2.94
CA LEU A 509 17.14 21.42 -1.97
C LEU A 509 18.29 21.11 -1.01
N ASP A 510 18.43 19.86 -0.59
CA ASP A 510 19.57 19.41 0.23
C ASP A 510 20.90 19.52 -0.52
N MET A 511 20.95 19.09 -1.79
CA MET A 511 22.14 19.21 -2.63
C MET A 511 22.56 20.67 -2.84
N MET A 512 21.60 21.58 -3.09
CA MET A 512 21.86 23.02 -3.21
C MET A 512 22.41 23.60 -1.89
N ARG A 513 21.80 23.27 -0.75
CA ARG A 513 22.26 23.73 0.57
C ARG A 513 23.67 23.26 0.91
N GLU A 514 23.99 22.00 0.60
CA GLU A 514 25.30 21.42 0.89
C GLU A 514 26.40 21.99 -0.01
N CYS A 515 26.06 22.37 -1.25
CA CYS A 515 26.98 23.10 -2.13
C CYS A 515 27.21 24.55 -1.69
N ARG A 516 26.18 25.23 -1.18
CA ARG A 516 26.23 26.65 -0.79
C ARG A 516 27.08 26.91 0.46
N ARG A 517 26.95 26.08 1.50
CA ARG A 517 27.71 26.22 2.77
C ARG A 517 29.23 26.41 2.60
N PRO A 518 29.97 25.54 1.88
CA PRO A 518 31.41 25.69 1.75
C PRO A 518 31.78 26.93 0.93
N HIS A 519 30.97 27.30 -0.06
CA HIS A 519 31.17 28.52 -0.82
C HIS A 519 31.06 29.77 0.07
N ASP A 520 30.00 29.88 0.88
CA ASP A 520 29.79 31.03 1.77
C ASP A 520 30.94 31.20 2.77
N ILE A 521 31.41 30.10 3.37
CA ILE A 521 32.56 30.12 4.29
C ILE A 521 33.84 30.58 3.57
N GLN A 522 34.07 30.14 2.34
CA GLN A 522 35.24 30.57 1.56
C GLN A 522 35.13 32.03 1.12
N ASN A 523 33.93 32.47 0.74
CA ASN A 523 33.66 33.84 0.33
C ASN A 523 33.86 34.81 1.50
N GLU A 524 33.36 34.48 2.70
CA GLU A 524 33.61 35.27 3.91
C GLU A 524 35.11 35.41 4.19
N LYS A 525 35.89 34.34 4.08
CA LYS A 525 37.36 34.40 4.22
C LYS A 525 38.01 35.31 3.17
N LYS A 526 37.56 35.26 1.92
CA LYS A 526 38.07 36.12 0.84
C LYS A 526 37.71 37.59 1.09
N LEU A 527 36.49 37.87 1.57
CA LEU A 527 36.03 39.21 1.93
C LEU A 527 36.83 39.79 3.11
N THR A 528 37.05 39.02 4.18
CA THR A 528 37.88 39.45 5.31
C THR A 528 39.32 39.74 4.89
N LYS A 529 39.86 38.98 3.94
CA LYS A 529 41.19 39.23 3.36
C LYS A 529 41.22 40.53 2.55
N LEU A 530 40.16 40.82 1.80
CA LEU A 530 39.98 42.09 1.11
C LEU A 530 39.93 43.24 2.11
N ASP A 531 39.10 43.15 3.14
CA ASP A 531 38.97 44.19 4.17
C ASP A 531 40.32 44.48 4.86
N SER A 532 41.07 43.43 5.22
CA SER A 532 42.43 43.58 5.76
C SER A 532 43.36 44.32 4.79
N THR A 533 43.28 44.01 3.49
CA THR A 533 44.10 44.70 2.46
C THR A 533 43.69 46.16 2.32
N LEU A 534 42.38 46.47 2.41
CA LEU A 534 41.86 47.84 2.37
C LEU A 534 42.28 48.66 3.60
N ASP A 535 42.31 48.05 4.78
CA ASP A 535 42.83 48.70 6.01
C ASP A 535 44.34 48.98 5.94
N GLU A 536 45.11 48.05 5.37
CA GLU A 536 46.53 48.28 5.06
C GLU A 536 46.71 49.42 4.05
N MET A 537 45.83 49.54 3.04
CA MET A 537 45.88 50.67 2.09
C MET A 537 45.64 52.01 2.78
N ARG A 538 44.64 52.08 3.67
CA ARG A 538 44.33 53.32 4.43
C ARG A 538 45.51 53.81 5.26
N SER A 539 46.41 52.91 5.67
CA SER A 539 47.58 53.22 6.49
C SER A 539 48.92 53.14 5.75
N ALA A 540 48.90 52.98 4.41
CA ALA A 540 50.11 52.84 3.60
C ALA A 540 51.08 54.00 3.78
N SER A 541 52.38 53.71 3.78
CA SER A 541 53.43 54.67 4.14
C SER A 541 54.05 55.42 2.96
N ASN A 542 53.89 54.90 1.75
CA ASN A 542 54.37 55.53 0.52
C ASN A 542 53.54 55.06 -0.69
N GLU A 543 53.64 55.80 -1.79
CA GLU A 543 52.88 55.52 -3.00
C GLU A 543 53.14 54.11 -3.57
N THR A 544 54.41 53.65 -3.53
CA THR A 544 54.75 52.32 -4.09
C THR A 544 54.07 51.17 -3.36
N THR A 545 53.95 51.27 -2.02
CA THR A 545 53.23 50.28 -1.22
C THR A 545 51.72 50.38 -1.42
N LEU A 546 51.20 51.60 -1.56
CA LEU A 546 49.79 51.86 -1.83
C LEU A 546 49.33 51.30 -3.18
N SER A 547 50.07 51.55 -4.27
CA SER A 547 49.73 51.02 -5.60
C SER A 547 49.85 49.49 -5.67
N ARG A 548 50.81 48.90 -4.94
CA ARG A 548 50.93 47.44 -4.81
C ARG A 548 49.72 46.85 -4.09
N LEU A 549 49.28 47.46 -2.99
CA LEU A 549 48.10 47.01 -2.25
C LEU A 549 46.80 47.20 -3.05
N LEU A 550 46.68 48.26 -3.85
CA LEU A 550 45.56 48.43 -4.80
C LEU A 550 45.50 47.28 -5.81
N THR A 551 46.65 46.91 -6.38
CA THR A 551 46.75 45.78 -7.32
C THR A 551 46.31 44.48 -6.64
N MET A 552 46.78 44.22 -5.42
CA MET A 552 46.34 43.06 -4.64
C MET A 552 44.83 43.08 -4.33
N ALA A 553 44.25 44.24 -4.03
CA ALA A 553 42.81 44.38 -3.80
C ALA A 553 41.99 44.06 -5.06
N TYR A 554 42.48 44.44 -6.25
CA TYR A 554 41.86 44.07 -7.52
C TYR A 554 41.94 42.57 -7.79
N GLU A 555 43.12 41.96 -7.63
CA GLU A 555 43.29 40.51 -7.80
C GLU A 555 42.37 39.71 -6.84
N GLN A 556 42.20 40.19 -5.61
CA GLN A 556 41.29 39.58 -4.63
C GLN A 556 39.82 39.76 -5.04
N LEU A 557 39.42 40.92 -5.56
CA LEU A 557 38.07 41.13 -6.12
C LEU A 557 37.80 40.21 -7.31
N ASP A 558 38.75 40.06 -8.22
CA ASP A 558 38.62 39.16 -9.38
C ASP A 558 38.53 37.70 -8.92
N THR A 559 39.29 37.32 -7.87
CA THR A 559 39.19 35.99 -7.25
C THR A 559 37.83 35.74 -6.61
N ILE A 560 37.21 36.76 -6.01
CA ILE A 560 35.84 36.68 -5.46
C ILE A 560 34.84 36.51 -6.60
N LYS A 561 34.92 37.33 -7.66
CA LYS A 561 34.03 37.22 -8.83
C LYS A 561 34.12 35.84 -9.49
N ALA A 562 35.35 35.33 -9.69
CA ALA A 562 35.56 33.99 -10.25
C ALA A 562 35.01 32.88 -9.33
N SER A 563 35.04 33.08 -8.01
CA SER A 563 34.43 32.15 -7.04
C SER A 563 32.92 32.03 -7.25
N TYR A 564 32.22 33.16 -7.41
CA TYR A 564 30.78 33.17 -7.65
C TYR A 564 30.43 32.56 -9.00
N ALA A 565 31.21 32.81 -10.05
CA ALA A 565 31.00 32.18 -11.36
C ALA A 565 31.13 30.64 -11.30
N GLN A 566 32.19 30.14 -10.64
CA GLN A 566 32.37 28.70 -10.45
C GLN A 566 31.26 28.08 -9.60
N PHE A 567 30.83 28.79 -8.54
CA PHE A 567 29.73 28.33 -7.70
C PHE A 567 28.41 28.27 -8.47
N TYR A 568 28.11 29.30 -9.27
CA TYR A 568 26.96 29.33 -10.16
C TYR A 568 26.96 28.14 -11.12
N ASP A 569 28.08 27.83 -11.78
CA ASP A 569 28.18 26.68 -12.70
C ASP A 569 27.90 25.34 -11.97
N ILE A 570 28.38 25.18 -10.74
CA ILE A 570 28.15 23.97 -9.93
C ILE A 570 26.67 23.88 -9.51
N GLU A 571 26.10 24.97 -8.98
CA GLU A 571 24.70 25.00 -8.53
C GLU A 571 23.73 24.82 -9.70
N HIS A 572 24.00 25.44 -10.85
CA HIS A 572 23.27 25.24 -12.10
C HIS A 572 23.37 23.78 -12.60
N SER A 573 24.54 23.15 -12.49
CA SER A 573 24.69 21.71 -12.80
C SER A 573 23.88 20.81 -11.86
N ILE A 574 23.78 21.16 -10.57
CA ILE A 574 22.93 20.44 -9.60
C ILE A 574 21.45 20.55 -9.98
N VAL A 575 20.98 21.75 -10.33
CA VAL A 575 19.60 21.96 -10.77
C VAL A 575 19.29 21.16 -12.03
N ASN A 576 20.20 21.10 -13.00
CA ASN A 576 20.01 20.31 -14.23
C ASN A 576 19.81 18.80 -13.96
N LYS A 577 20.45 18.25 -12.92
CA LYS A 577 20.27 16.84 -12.54
C LYS A 577 18.87 16.53 -12.01
N TYR A 578 18.09 17.54 -11.61
CA TYR A 578 16.72 17.33 -11.12
C TYR A 578 15.82 16.70 -12.18
N SER A 579 15.90 17.16 -13.43
CA SER A 579 15.13 16.55 -14.53
C SER A 579 15.49 15.09 -14.73
N ASP A 580 16.79 14.76 -14.69
CA ASP A 580 17.26 13.37 -14.82
C ASP A 580 16.74 12.49 -13.68
N MET A 581 16.79 12.98 -12.43
CA MET A 581 16.29 12.24 -11.26
C MET A 581 14.77 11.99 -11.35
N ILE A 582 14.00 12.99 -11.79
CA ILE A 582 12.56 12.85 -12.00
C ILE A 582 12.26 11.88 -13.14
N ALA A 583 12.97 11.98 -14.26
CA ALA A 583 12.82 11.08 -15.40
C ALA A 583 13.14 9.62 -15.03
N GLU A 584 14.18 9.42 -14.21
CA GLU A 584 14.56 8.11 -13.70
C GLU A 584 13.46 7.51 -12.79
N GLU A 585 12.91 8.26 -11.84
CA GLU A 585 11.80 7.76 -11.00
C GLU A 585 10.54 7.47 -11.82
N VAL A 586 10.18 8.33 -12.76
CA VAL A 586 9.04 8.11 -13.67
C VAL A 586 9.26 6.86 -14.53
N ASN A 587 10.48 6.59 -14.97
CA ASN A 587 10.81 5.34 -15.67
C ASN A 587 10.80 4.13 -14.73
N GLN A 588 11.30 4.24 -13.50
CA GLN A 588 11.23 3.17 -12.51
C GLN A 588 9.79 2.80 -12.18
N TYR A 589 8.91 3.79 -12.05
CA TYR A 589 7.48 3.57 -11.88
C TYR A 589 6.87 2.83 -13.07
N LYS A 590 7.19 3.25 -14.30
CA LYS A 590 6.79 2.53 -15.53
C LYS A 590 7.22 1.07 -15.49
N MET A 591 8.49 0.81 -15.17
CA MET A 591 9.04 -0.55 -15.19
C MET A 591 8.40 -1.44 -14.13
N LYS A 592 8.17 -0.93 -12.91
CA LYS A 592 7.46 -1.65 -11.85
C LYS A 592 6.03 -2.01 -12.28
N MET A 593 5.35 -1.09 -12.96
CA MET A 593 3.98 -1.31 -13.42
C MET A 593 3.91 -2.24 -14.64
N LEU A 594 4.86 -2.14 -15.57
CA LEU A 594 4.99 -3.08 -16.68
C LEU A 594 5.33 -4.49 -16.20
N ASP A 595 6.19 -4.64 -15.18
CA ASP A 595 6.50 -5.92 -14.55
C ASP A 595 5.27 -6.51 -13.85
N TYR A 596 4.52 -5.68 -13.09
CA TYR A 596 3.27 -6.09 -12.43
C TYR A 596 2.21 -6.57 -13.43
N PHE A 597 1.98 -5.81 -14.51
CA PHE A 597 1.05 -6.21 -15.56
C PHE A 597 1.61 -7.30 -16.50
N HIS A 598 2.89 -7.67 -16.34
CA HIS A 598 3.65 -8.51 -17.26
C HIS A 598 3.51 -8.08 -18.73
N ALA A 599 3.45 -6.78 -18.96
CA ALA A 599 3.32 -6.19 -20.30
C ALA A 599 4.71 -5.90 -20.88
N ARG A 600 4.97 -6.34 -22.12
CA ARG A 600 6.19 -6.00 -22.86
C ARG A 600 5.87 -5.00 -23.96
N GLU A 601 6.57 -3.87 -23.97
CA GLU A 601 6.61 -3.00 -25.14
C GLU A 601 7.44 -3.67 -26.24
N LYS A 602 6.86 -3.84 -27.44
CA LYS A 602 7.68 -4.14 -28.63
C LYS A 602 8.44 -2.86 -29.01
N PRO A 603 9.76 -2.90 -29.19
CA PRO A 603 10.48 -1.78 -29.80
C PRO A 603 9.95 -1.60 -31.22
N THR A 604 9.57 -0.37 -31.54
CA THR A 604 9.31 0.09 -32.91
C THR A 604 10.53 -0.27 -33.74
N THR A 605 10.36 -1.16 -34.70
CA THR A 605 11.35 -1.35 -35.75
C THR A 605 11.35 -0.06 -36.57
N ASN A 606 12.49 0.62 -36.58
CA ASN A 606 12.74 1.77 -37.44
C ASN A 606 12.64 1.29 -38.89
N ASP A 607 11.57 1.65 -39.59
CA ASP A 607 11.64 1.82 -41.03
C ASP A 607 11.95 3.30 -41.28
N ASP A 608 13.17 3.54 -41.75
CA ASP A 608 13.64 4.81 -42.29
C ASP A 608 12.79 5.18 -43.51
N ASP A 609 11.84 6.12 -43.36
CA ASP A 609 11.31 6.89 -44.49
C ASP A 609 11.25 8.38 -44.10
N PRO A 610 12.17 9.23 -44.59
CA PRO A 610 12.27 10.61 -44.16
C PRO A 610 11.37 11.50 -45.02
N ASN A 611 10.05 11.33 -44.96
CA ASN A 611 9.15 12.37 -45.47
C ASN A 611 7.68 12.24 -45.04
N VAL A 612 7.33 12.65 -43.80
CA VAL A 612 6.05 13.36 -43.52
C VAL A 612 6.22 14.15 -42.22
N SER A 613 6.10 15.47 -42.31
CA SER A 613 5.98 16.34 -41.15
C SER A 613 4.54 16.34 -40.61
N SER A 614 4.45 16.14 -39.30
CA SER A 614 3.48 16.70 -38.35
C SER A 614 1.99 16.36 -38.47
N SER A 615 1.47 16.00 -37.28
CA SER A 615 0.08 15.99 -36.81
C SER A 615 -0.60 14.62 -36.75
N SER A 616 -1.15 14.35 -35.57
CA SER A 616 -2.12 13.30 -35.21
C SER A 616 -1.53 12.03 -34.60
N SER A 617 -1.50 12.03 -33.27
CA SER A 617 -1.85 10.93 -32.36
C SER A 617 -1.86 9.55 -33.00
N SER A 618 -0.67 8.98 -33.23
CA SER A 618 -0.54 7.61 -33.68
C SER A 618 -0.94 6.69 -32.53
N ASN A 619 -2.15 6.14 -32.63
CA ASN A 619 -2.60 4.95 -31.90
C ASN A 619 -1.48 3.91 -31.90
N ILE A 620 -0.72 3.82 -30.81
CA ILE A 620 0.23 2.76 -30.59
C ILE A 620 -0.62 1.50 -30.40
N ASN A 621 -0.63 0.62 -31.40
CA ASN A 621 -1.28 -0.68 -31.31
C ASN A 621 -0.48 -1.58 -30.35
N ARG A 622 -0.64 -1.34 -29.03
CA ARG A 622 -0.03 -2.12 -27.96
C ARG A 622 -0.80 -3.45 -27.86
N GLN A 623 -0.28 -4.53 -28.44
CA GLN A 623 -0.79 -5.88 -28.21
C GLN A 623 -0.18 -6.44 -26.92
N PHE A 624 -1.04 -6.70 -25.94
CA PHE A 624 -0.66 -7.17 -24.62
C PHE A 624 -0.76 -8.71 -24.55
N TYR A 625 0.31 -9.36 -24.10
CA TYR A 625 0.30 -10.79 -23.76
C TYR A 625 0.61 -10.90 -22.28
N THR A 626 -0.42 -11.06 -21.48
CA THR A 626 -0.29 -11.10 -20.04
C THR A 626 -0.51 -12.55 -19.59
N THR A 627 0.57 -13.33 -19.56
CA THR A 627 0.53 -14.77 -19.19
C THR A 627 0.06 -14.98 -17.74
N SER A 628 0.25 -13.97 -16.87
CA SER A 628 -0.20 -13.99 -15.46
C SER A 628 -1.68 -13.63 -15.30
N LEU A 629 -2.18 -12.79 -16.21
CA LEU A 629 -3.60 -12.47 -16.34
C LEU A 629 -4.37 -13.72 -16.75
N ALA A 630 -3.84 -14.52 -17.69
CA ALA A 630 -4.41 -15.82 -18.03
C ALA A 630 -4.56 -16.74 -16.80
N ARG A 631 -3.68 -16.67 -15.79
CA ARG A 631 -3.80 -17.47 -14.55
C ARG A 631 -4.92 -16.97 -13.63
N ILE A 632 -4.98 -15.66 -13.36
CA ILE A 632 -6.06 -15.05 -12.57
C ILE A 632 -7.40 -15.19 -13.28
N THR A 633 -7.43 -14.97 -14.59
CA THR A 633 -8.58 -15.19 -15.46
C THR A 633 -8.99 -16.65 -15.48
N TYR A 634 -8.08 -17.62 -15.60
CA TYR A 634 -8.40 -19.06 -15.56
C TYR A 634 -8.96 -19.50 -14.20
N GLU A 635 -8.39 -18.99 -13.10
CA GLU A 635 -8.89 -19.25 -11.75
C GLU A 635 -10.27 -18.62 -11.51
N ILE A 636 -10.64 -17.53 -12.20
CA ILE A 636 -11.94 -16.84 -12.10
C ILE A 636 -12.96 -17.42 -13.10
N GLU A 637 -12.55 -17.72 -14.33
CA GLU A 637 -13.37 -18.35 -15.37
C GLU A 637 -13.78 -19.76 -14.96
N GLY A 638 -12.93 -20.51 -14.27
CA GLY A 638 -13.28 -21.80 -13.66
C GLY A 638 -14.39 -21.72 -12.61
N ILE A 639 -14.71 -20.53 -12.09
CA ILE A 639 -15.85 -20.28 -11.19
C ILE A 639 -17.14 -20.02 -12.01
N THR A 640 -17.03 -19.41 -13.20
CA THR A 640 -18.17 -19.09 -14.08
C THR A 640 -18.55 -20.23 -15.04
N SER A 641 -17.62 -21.10 -15.44
CA SER A 641 -17.88 -22.18 -16.40
C SER A 641 -18.74 -23.32 -15.83
N HIS A 642 -18.73 -23.50 -14.50
CA HIS A 642 -19.61 -24.45 -13.80
C HIS A 642 -21.08 -24.01 -13.70
N GLU A 643 -21.46 -22.86 -14.27
CA GLU A 643 -22.87 -22.46 -14.44
C GLU A 643 -23.53 -23.10 -15.68
N SER A 644 -22.75 -23.55 -16.67
CA SER A 644 -23.27 -24.10 -17.93
C SER A 644 -23.58 -25.61 -17.93
N ASP A 645 -23.02 -26.37 -16.97
CA ASP A 645 -23.15 -27.84 -16.94
C ASP A 645 -24.42 -28.37 -16.24
N PHE A 646 -25.29 -27.50 -15.70
CA PHE A 646 -26.49 -27.95 -14.97
C PHE A 646 -27.62 -28.49 -15.87
N THR A 647 -27.48 -28.45 -17.20
CA THR A 647 -28.48 -29.04 -18.11
C THR A 647 -28.24 -30.52 -18.41
N GLN A 648 -27.11 -31.10 -18.03
CA GLN A 648 -26.82 -32.51 -18.24
C GLN A 648 -25.96 -33.08 -17.12
N GLN A 649 -26.57 -33.47 -16.00
CA GLN A 649 -26.19 -34.67 -15.22
C GLN A 649 -27.00 -34.73 -13.92
N VAL A 650 -28.07 -35.53 -13.94
CA VAL A 650 -28.65 -36.12 -12.72
C VAL A 650 -28.27 -37.59 -12.75
N SER A 651 -27.28 -37.98 -11.95
CA SER A 651 -27.14 -39.34 -11.37
C SER A 651 -26.01 -39.36 -10.35
N THR A 652 -26.42 -39.44 -9.07
CA THR A 652 -25.75 -40.10 -7.94
C THR A 652 -24.27 -39.83 -7.69
N ALA A 653 -23.97 -39.06 -6.64
CA ALA A 653 -22.76 -39.23 -5.84
C ALA A 653 -23.14 -39.14 -4.35
N VAL A 654 -22.73 -40.15 -3.62
CA VAL A 654 -22.87 -40.33 -2.17
C VAL A 654 -21.81 -39.49 -1.46
N ASP A 655 -22.20 -38.90 -0.35
CA ASP A 655 -21.38 -38.15 0.60
C ASP A 655 -20.14 -38.94 1.07
N ASP A 656 -19.03 -38.24 1.23
CA ASP A 656 -18.05 -38.48 2.30
C ASP A 656 -17.27 -37.18 2.52
N ASP A 657 -17.67 -36.44 3.57
CA ASP A 657 -16.84 -35.44 4.24
C ASP A 657 -16.00 -36.18 5.31
N ASP A 658 -14.69 -35.97 5.31
CA ASP A 658 -13.92 -35.92 6.56
C ASP A 658 -12.64 -35.08 6.38
N ASP A 659 -12.42 -34.24 7.38
CA ASP A 659 -11.48 -33.12 7.48
C ASP A 659 -10.01 -33.50 7.72
N ASP A 660 -9.15 -32.51 7.41
CA ASP A 660 -7.91 -32.09 8.09
C ASP A 660 -6.55 -32.87 7.98
N VAL A 661 -5.63 -32.26 7.18
CA VAL A 661 -4.27 -31.73 7.57
C VAL A 661 -3.11 -32.73 7.88
N PRO A 662 -1.80 -32.42 7.68
CA PRO A 662 -1.03 -31.72 6.62
C PRO A 662 0.18 -32.53 6.06
N SER A 663 0.79 -31.99 4.99
CA SER A 663 2.17 -32.13 4.48
C SER A 663 3.18 -33.07 5.16
N THR A 664 3.83 -33.95 4.38
CA THR A 664 5.31 -34.06 4.29
C THR A 664 5.80 -35.01 3.18
N GLU A 665 7.02 -34.71 2.72
CA GLU A 665 7.81 -35.28 1.62
C GLU A 665 8.10 -36.79 1.68
N LYS A 666 8.12 -37.49 0.52
CA LYS A 666 9.33 -38.07 -0.12
C LYS A 666 9.02 -39.11 -1.22
N SER A 667 9.73 -38.93 -2.33
CA SER A 667 10.28 -39.87 -3.32
C SER A 667 10.12 -41.38 -3.05
N SER A 668 9.66 -42.16 -4.04
CA SER A 668 10.53 -43.00 -4.90
C SER A 668 9.75 -43.95 -5.83
N ASN A 669 10.35 -44.18 -7.00
CA ASN A 669 10.03 -45.08 -8.12
C ASN A 669 9.53 -46.51 -7.79
N ASP A 670 8.72 -47.07 -8.70
CA ASP A 670 8.97 -48.28 -9.52
C ASP A 670 7.67 -48.67 -10.24
N GLU A 671 7.56 -48.53 -11.58
CA GLU A 671 7.93 -49.48 -12.64
C GLU A 671 7.01 -50.72 -12.83
N HIS A 672 6.37 -50.71 -14.00
CA HIS A 672 6.06 -51.83 -14.93
C HIS A 672 4.77 -52.67 -14.88
N SER A 673 4.12 -52.59 -16.06
CA SER A 673 3.52 -53.66 -16.89
C SER A 673 2.03 -53.99 -16.70
N ARG A 674 1.12 -53.63 -17.62
CA ARG A 674 0.80 -54.14 -18.98
C ARG A 674 -0.17 -55.34 -18.97
N ILE A 675 -1.13 -55.28 -19.92
CA ILE A 675 -2.15 -56.29 -20.32
C ILE A 675 -3.45 -56.17 -19.49
N GLY A 676 -4.66 -55.98 -20.03
CA GLY A 676 -5.20 -56.04 -21.38
C GLY A 676 -6.65 -56.51 -21.22
N SER A 677 -7.64 -55.65 -21.49
CA SER A 677 -9.06 -56.00 -21.39
C SER A 677 -9.75 -55.84 -22.75
N ALA A 678 -9.98 -56.98 -23.39
CA ALA A 678 -10.89 -57.12 -24.50
C ALA A 678 -12.29 -57.45 -23.97
N SER A 679 -13.26 -56.66 -24.45
CA SER A 679 -14.61 -57.06 -24.87
C SER A 679 -15.39 -58.07 -24.02
N TYR A 680 -16.48 -57.63 -23.42
CA TYR A 680 -17.77 -58.33 -23.51
C TYR A 680 -18.93 -57.35 -23.31
N ASN A 681 -19.67 -57.10 -24.40
CA ASN A 681 -21.06 -56.65 -24.39
C ASN A 681 -21.95 -57.83 -24.02
N PRO A 682 -23.08 -57.59 -23.33
CA PRO A 682 -24.29 -58.29 -23.71
C PRO A 682 -25.46 -57.33 -23.94
N ASP A 683 -26.10 -57.57 -25.07
CA ASP A 683 -27.35 -57.01 -25.54
C ASP A 683 -28.51 -57.19 -24.56
N GLN A 684 -29.26 -56.10 -24.44
CA GLN A 684 -30.71 -56.01 -24.65
C GLN A 684 -31.52 -57.31 -24.54
N ALA A 685 -32.32 -57.38 -23.48
CA ALA A 685 -33.59 -58.10 -23.49
C ALA A 685 -34.71 -57.09 -23.16
N GLN A 686 -35.47 -56.72 -24.19
CA GLN A 686 -36.75 -56.05 -24.09
C GLN A 686 -37.78 -57.02 -23.51
N THR A 687 -38.42 -56.64 -22.40
CA THR A 687 -39.67 -57.24 -21.94
C THR A 687 -40.79 -56.20 -22.10
N GLN A 688 -41.79 -56.59 -22.90
CA GLN A 688 -43.00 -55.84 -23.20
C GLN A 688 -43.94 -55.81 -21.98
N THR A 689 -44.15 -54.60 -21.47
CA THR A 689 -45.40 -53.94 -21.04
C THR A 689 -46.73 -54.72 -20.97
N PHE A 690 -47.32 -54.73 -19.77
CA PHE A 690 -48.76 -54.56 -19.42
C PHE A 690 -48.83 -54.45 -17.87
N ILE A 691 -49.22 -53.41 -17.15
CA ILE A 691 -49.94 -52.16 -17.38
C ILE A 691 -49.07 -51.03 -16.81
N THR A 692 -48.56 -50.20 -17.70
CA THR A 692 -47.97 -48.89 -17.41
C THR A 692 -48.98 -47.86 -17.89
N GLU A 693 -49.73 -47.27 -16.97
CA GLU A 693 -50.35 -45.97 -17.20
C GLU A 693 -49.86 -45.03 -16.10
N ASP A 694 -48.78 -44.32 -16.47
CA ASP A 694 -48.56 -42.91 -16.17
C ASP A 694 -48.12 -42.48 -14.75
N THR A 695 -47.15 -43.20 -14.16
CA THR A 695 -46.37 -42.64 -13.03
C THR A 695 -45.09 -41.93 -13.48
N SER A 696 -44.59 -42.15 -14.71
CA SER A 696 -43.41 -41.44 -15.23
C SER A 696 -43.67 -39.96 -15.55
N SER A 697 -44.92 -39.54 -15.74
CA SER A 697 -45.33 -38.12 -15.85
C SER A 697 -45.24 -37.35 -14.52
N MET A 698 -45.04 -38.05 -13.39
CA MET A 698 -44.88 -37.39 -12.08
C MET A 698 -43.57 -36.60 -11.97
N MET A 699 -42.55 -36.87 -12.80
CA MET A 699 -41.18 -36.31 -12.67
C MET A 699 -40.71 -35.30 -13.73
N GLU A 700 -41.50 -34.94 -14.75
CA GLU A 700 -41.08 -33.84 -15.64
C GLU A 700 -41.17 -32.50 -14.91
N THR A 701 -40.00 -31.95 -14.58
CA THR A 701 -39.78 -30.58 -14.16
C THR A 701 -39.43 -29.75 -15.39
N ASP A 702 -40.38 -28.95 -15.86
CA ASP A 702 -40.00 -27.74 -16.57
C ASP A 702 -39.17 -26.88 -15.60
N THR A 703 -37.89 -26.73 -15.94
CA THR A 703 -36.89 -25.89 -15.27
C THR A 703 -37.51 -24.63 -14.69
N ILE A 704 -37.35 -24.43 -13.38
CA ILE A 704 -37.88 -23.26 -12.67
C ILE A 704 -37.32 -21.98 -13.36
N PRO A 705 -38.11 -20.97 -13.73
CA PRO A 705 -37.69 -19.86 -14.60
C PRO A 705 -36.55 -18.95 -14.12
N PHE A 706 -36.10 -19.04 -12.86
CA PHE A 706 -35.21 -18.05 -12.25
C PHE A 706 -33.75 -18.08 -12.76
N TYR A 707 -33.27 -19.18 -13.36
CA TYR A 707 -31.86 -19.32 -13.78
C TYR A 707 -31.39 -18.32 -14.83
N LYS A 708 -32.30 -17.75 -15.64
CA LYS A 708 -31.94 -16.77 -16.69
C LYS A 708 -31.56 -15.39 -16.15
N ALA A 709 -31.92 -15.07 -14.90
CA ALA A 709 -31.64 -13.77 -14.28
C ALA A 709 -30.19 -13.61 -13.77
N PHE A 710 -29.40 -14.69 -13.78
CA PHE A 710 -28.12 -14.81 -13.05
C PHE A 710 -26.86 -14.83 -13.91
N GLN A 711 -26.90 -14.26 -15.12
CA GLN A 711 -25.76 -14.32 -16.03
C GLN A 711 -24.77 -13.18 -15.78
N ILE A 712 -23.65 -13.48 -15.12
CA ILE A 712 -22.46 -12.63 -15.14
C ILE A 712 -21.66 -13.00 -16.41
N PRO A 713 -21.28 -12.05 -17.27
CA PRO A 713 -20.50 -12.36 -18.47
C PRO A 713 -19.16 -13.02 -18.09
N SER A 714 -18.90 -14.21 -18.62
CA SER A 714 -17.72 -15.01 -18.28
C SER A 714 -16.39 -14.31 -18.62
N ASN A 715 -16.41 -13.41 -19.61
CA ASN A 715 -15.24 -12.62 -20.04
C ASN A 715 -15.11 -11.25 -19.34
N LEU A 716 -16.00 -10.91 -18.39
CA LEU A 716 -16.05 -9.58 -17.77
C LEU A 716 -14.72 -9.21 -17.10
N VAL A 717 -14.17 -10.11 -16.29
CA VAL A 717 -12.93 -9.86 -15.53
C VAL A 717 -11.73 -9.74 -16.45
N GLN A 718 -11.63 -10.59 -17.48
CA GLN A 718 -10.56 -10.50 -18.48
C GLN A 718 -10.59 -9.17 -19.24
N SER A 719 -11.79 -8.72 -19.60
CA SER A 719 -12.02 -7.44 -20.27
C SER A 719 -11.59 -6.28 -19.36
N ILE A 720 -12.02 -6.27 -18.09
CA ILE A 720 -11.70 -5.21 -17.14
C ILE A 720 -10.21 -5.11 -16.88
N MET A 721 -9.54 -6.22 -16.60
CA MET A 721 -8.11 -6.18 -16.32
C MET A 721 -7.29 -5.74 -17.54
N SER A 722 -7.69 -6.16 -18.75
CA SER A 722 -7.05 -5.71 -20.00
C SER A 722 -7.28 -4.22 -20.26
N ASN A 723 -8.48 -3.72 -19.98
CA ASN A 723 -8.83 -2.32 -20.16
C ASN A 723 -8.16 -1.43 -19.11
N LEU A 724 -8.07 -1.87 -17.85
CA LEU A 724 -7.33 -1.17 -16.81
C LEU A 724 -5.84 -1.05 -17.15
N CYS A 725 -5.22 -2.14 -17.63
CA CYS A 725 -3.81 -2.10 -18.06
C CYS A 725 -3.59 -1.08 -19.18
N ARG A 726 -4.51 -1.00 -20.16
CA ARG A 726 -4.43 -0.01 -21.24
C ARG A 726 -4.62 1.41 -20.71
N ALA A 727 -5.67 1.64 -19.93
CA ALA A 727 -5.99 2.95 -19.36
C ALA A 727 -4.86 3.47 -18.45
N PHE A 728 -4.18 2.58 -17.73
CA PHE A 728 -3.00 2.90 -16.94
C PHE A 728 -1.84 3.41 -17.80
N LEU A 729 -1.53 2.73 -18.90
CA LEU A 729 -0.43 3.11 -19.78
C LEU A 729 -0.72 4.40 -20.54
N ASP A 730 -1.97 4.60 -20.96
CA ASP A 730 -2.41 5.84 -21.60
C ASP A 730 -2.26 7.02 -20.62
N TYR A 731 -2.67 6.84 -19.36
CA TYR A 731 -2.44 7.84 -18.32
C TYR A 731 -0.95 8.05 -18.04
N TYR A 732 -0.14 6.98 -18.01
CA TYR A 732 1.29 7.09 -17.80
C TYR A 732 1.96 7.98 -18.85
N ASP A 733 1.61 7.82 -20.13
CA ASP A 733 2.18 8.62 -21.22
C ASP A 733 1.86 10.11 -21.02
N GLN A 734 0.62 10.45 -20.62
CA GLN A 734 0.23 11.81 -20.26
C GLN A 734 0.96 12.31 -19.00
N TRP A 735 0.98 11.50 -17.95
CA TRP A 735 1.61 11.85 -16.67
C TRP A 735 3.12 12.07 -16.78
N LYS A 736 3.80 11.29 -17.62
CA LYS A 736 5.22 11.46 -17.90
C LYS A 736 5.48 12.86 -18.45
N GLU A 737 4.68 13.30 -19.41
CA GLU A 737 4.78 14.62 -20.02
C GLU A 737 4.49 15.73 -19.00
N GLU A 738 3.37 15.61 -18.25
CA GLU A 738 3.02 16.58 -17.20
C GLU A 738 4.05 16.66 -16.07
N THR A 739 4.69 15.54 -15.73
CA THR A 739 5.72 15.51 -14.69
C THR A 739 7.04 16.10 -15.22
N ALA A 740 7.39 15.84 -16.48
CA ALA A 740 8.54 16.46 -17.13
C ALA A 740 8.38 18.00 -17.20
N GLN A 741 7.20 18.48 -17.61
CA GLN A 741 6.88 19.92 -17.65
C GLN A 741 6.93 20.56 -16.25
N ARG A 742 6.42 19.88 -15.22
CA ARG A 742 6.54 20.36 -13.83
C ARG A 742 8.00 20.41 -13.37
N ALA A 743 8.80 19.40 -13.70
CA ALA A 743 10.23 19.41 -13.39
C ALA A 743 10.96 20.55 -14.09
N GLU A 744 10.66 20.79 -15.38
CA GLU A 744 11.19 21.90 -16.15
C GLU A 744 10.80 23.26 -15.56
N ALA A 745 9.55 23.43 -15.12
CA ALA A 745 9.11 24.67 -14.47
C ALA A 745 9.86 24.93 -13.15
N VAL A 746 10.11 23.90 -12.34
CA VAL A 746 10.91 24.00 -11.12
C VAL A 746 12.36 24.36 -11.45
N MET A 747 12.97 23.69 -12.43
CA MET A 747 14.34 24.00 -12.87
C MET A 747 14.44 25.42 -13.40
N PHE A 748 13.50 25.85 -14.23
CA PHE A 748 13.45 27.21 -14.77
C PHE A 748 13.37 28.24 -13.65
N SER A 749 12.47 28.04 -12.68
CA SER A 749 12.36 28.92 -11.51
C SER A 749 13.66 28.97 -10.71
N LYS A 750 14.36 27.84 -10.56
CA LYS A 750 15.64 27.79 -9.82
C LYS A 750 16.79 28.41 -10.61
N HIS A 751 16.89 28.17 -11.90
CA HIS A 751 17.86 28.84 -12.77
C HIS A 751 17.66 30.35 -12.79
N ASP A 752 16.42 30.83 -12.91
CA ASP A 752 16.11 32.26 -12.84
C ASP A 752 16.45 32.88 -11.47
N GLU A 753 16.25 32.17 -10.36
CA GLU A 753 16.74 32.59 -9.04
C GLU A 753 18.28 32.70 -9.01
N LEU A 754 18.99 31.72 -9.56
CA LEU A 754 20.46 31.69 -9.60
C LEU A 754 21.03 32.77 -10.53
N ASP A 755 20.41 33.00 -11.68
CA ASP A 755 20.78 34.04 -12.65
C ASP A 755 20.68 35.42 -11.99
N LYS A 756 19.55 35.69 -11.33
CA LYS A 756 19.33 36.94 -10.59
C LYS A 756 20.32 37.11 -9.43
N GLU A 757 20.63 36.03 -8.71
CA GLU A 757 21.63 36.06 -7.65
C GLU A 757 23.02 36.38 -8.21
N MET A 758 23.44 35.70 -9.28
CA MET A 758 24.72 35.93 -9.94
C MET A 758 24.83 37.36 -10.45
N ASP A 759 23.82 37.86 -11.16
CA ASP A 759 23.77 39.24 -11.64
C ASP A 759 23.84 40.25 -10.48
N PHE A 760 23.12 40.00 -9.40
CA PHE A 760 23.16 40.83 -8.21
C PHE A 760 24.56 40.87 -7.58
N GLN A 761 25.22 39.72 -7.44
CA GLN A 761 26.57 39.65 -6.88
C GLN A 761 27.58 40.34 -7.79
N MET A 762 27.52 40.12 -9.10
CA MET A 762 28.36 40.83 -10.06
C MET A 762 28.16 42.35 -9.96
N HIS A 763 26.91 42.80 -9.91
CA HIS A 763 26.57 44.22 -9.76
C HIS A 763 27.04 44.83 -8.43
N LEU A 764 27.09 44.06 -7.33
CA LEU A 764 27.61 44.54 -6.05
C LEU A 764 29.13 44.73 -6.09
N HIS A 765 29.85 43.85 -6.79
CA HIS A 765 31.30 43.85 -6.86
C HIS A 765 31.87 44.76 -7.97
N GLU A 766 31.14 45.02 -9.06
CA GLU A 766 31.58 45.89 -10.16
C GLU A 766 32.00 47.30 -9.69
N PRO A 767 31.16 48.03 -8.92
CA PRO A 767 31.48 49.38 -8.47
C PRO A 767 32.53 49.40 -7.35
N ARG A 768 32.77 48.28 -6.65
CA ARG A 768 33.77 48.22 -5.56
C ARG A 768 35.16 48.52 -6.06
N ARG A 769 35.49 48.10 -7.28
CA ARG A 769 36.79 48.37 -7.90
C ARG A 769 37.07 49.88 -8.00
N ILE A 770 36.11 50.60 -8.55
CA ILE A 770 36.18 52.06 -8.71
C ILE A 770 36.19 52.73 -7.33
N ARG A 771 35.31 52.32 -6.41
CA ARG A 771 35.26 52.89 -5.05
C ARG A 771 36.54 52.72 -4.26
N ILE A 772 37.20 51.55 -4.35
CA ILE A 772 38.50 51.33 -3.68
C ILE A 772 39.55 52.30 -4.24
N GLU A 773 39.54 52.52 -5.55
CA GLU A 773 40.45 53.46 -6.20
C GLU A 773 40.16 54.91 -5.80
N THR A 774 38.91 55.34 -5.88
CA THR A 774 38.52 56.73 -5.63
C THR A 774 38.52 57.09 -4.16
N ASP A 775 37.94 56.24 -3.31
CA ASP A 775 37.58 56.58 -1.93
C ASP A 775 38.69 56.19 -0.95
N ILE A 776 39.58 55.28 -1.33
CA ILE A 776 40.67 54.79 -0.47
C ILE A 776 42.03 55.15 -1.08
N HIS A 777 42.34 54.66 -2.27
CA HIS A 777 43.66 54.87 -2.89
C HIS A 777 43.93 56.36 -3.16
N ASN A 778 43.05 57.04 -3.89
CA ASN A 778 43.28 58.43 -4.29
C ASN A 778 43.27 59.38 -3.09
N VAL A 779 42.42 59.12 -2.10
CA VAL A 779 42.42 59.86 -0.82
C VAL A 779 43.76 59.69 -0.12
N ARG A 780 44.24 58.45 0.05
CA ARG A 780 45.52 58.20 0.72
C ARG A 780 46.72 58.74 -0.07
N ALA A 781 46.72 58.64 -1.39
CA ALA A 781 47.75 59.21 -2.26
C ALA A 781 47.81 60.73 -2.11
N ALA A 782 46.66 61.41 -2.09
CA ALA A 782 46.59 62.85 -1.85
C ALA A 782 47.10 63.23 -0.45
N GLU A 783 46.76 62.45 0.58
CA GLU A 783 47.29 62.66 1.94
C GLU A 783 48.82 62.56 1.98
N LEU A 784 49.40 61.53 1.37
CA LEU A 784 50.85 61.33 1.32
C LEU A 784 51.55 62.51 0.62
N VAL A 785 51.00 62.99 -0.49
CA VAL A 785 51.51 64.17 -1.21
C VAL A 785 51.40 65.42 -0.32
N MET A 786 50.26 65.66 0.32
CA MET A 786 50.07 66.80 1.23
C MET A 786 51.05 66.77 2.40
N HIS A 787 51.34 65.58 2.94
CA HIS A 787 52.31 65.43 4.02
C HIS A 787 53.73 65.77 3.58
N ASP A 788 54.19 65.23 2.44
CA ASP A 788 55.53 65.53 1.92
C ASP A 788 55.66 67.03 1.59
N GLU A 789 54.67 67.63 0.91
CA GLU A 789 54.64 69.07 0.65
C GLU A 789 54.67 69.90 1.93
N ARG A 790 53.96 69.49 2.97
CA ARG A 790 53.95 70.18 4.26
C ARG A 790 55.34 70.17 4.89
N VAL A 791 56.08 69.06 4.80
CA VAL A 791 57.45 68.94 5.29
C VAL A 791 58.41 69.78 4.44
N GLU A 792 58.34 69.68 3.12
CA GLU A 792 59.20 70.44 2.20
C GLU A 792 58.98 71.96 2.34
N ARG A 793 57.73 72.41 2.54
CA ARG A 793 57.41 73.83 2.80
C ARG A 793 58.05 74.32 4.10
N HIS A 794 58.02 73.50 5.15
CA HIS A 794 58.67 73.82 6.42
C HIS A 794 60.20 73.88 6.28
N ILE A 795 60.81 72.91 5.60
CA ILE A 795 62.26 72.90 5.32
C ILE A 795 62.66 74.14 4.53
N ARG A 796 61.89 74.50 3.51
CA ARG A 796 62.11 75.71 2.71
C ARG A 796 62.03 76.98 3.56
N GLY A 797 61.02 77.12 4.42
CA GLY A 797 60.91 78.26 5.33
C GLY A 797 62.08 78.37 6.31
N VAL A 798 62.62 77.24 6.79
CA VAL A 798 63.86 77.22 7.58
C VAL A 798 65.04 77.71 6.75
N GLN A 799 65.20 77.20 5.52
CA GLN A 799 66.29 77.60 4.63
C GLN A 799 66.23 79.10 4.27
N GLU A 800 65.05 79.62 3.92
CA GLU A 800 64.83 81.05 3.64
C GLU A 800 65.22 81.93 4.83
N THR A 801 64.88 81.51 6.06
CA THR A 801 65.27 82.24 7.27
C THR A 801 66.79 82.20 7.48
N LEU A 802 67.45 81.07 7.22
CA LEU A 802 68.92 80.97 7.28
C LEU A 802 69.58 81.90 6.25
N GLU A 803 69.10 81.89 5.01
CA GLU A 803 69.57 82.78 3.94
C GLU A 803 69.36 84.26 4.30
N GLN A 804 68.23 84.60 4.91
CA GLN A 804 67.97 85.96 5.39
C GLN A 804 68.94 86.37 6.51
N THR A 805 69.25 85.47 7.45
CA THR A 805 70.23 85.78 8.52
C THR A 805 71.65 85.96 7.97
N ASP A 806 72.02 85.21 6.94
CA ASP A 806 73.29 85.37 6.24
C ASP A 806 73.36 86.70 5.47
N ALA A 807 72.27 87.08 4.80
CA ALA A 807 72.15 88.39 4.15
C ALA A 807 72.25 89.56 5.16
N ASP A 808 71.62 89.43 6.33
CA ASP A 808 71.71 90.43 7.40
C ASP A 808 73.14 90.50 8.00
N TYR A 809 73.85 89.37 8.08
CA TYR A 809 75.27 89.35 8.46
C TYR A 809 76.13 90.13 7.47
N HIS A 810 75.95 89.90 6.16
CA HIS A 810 76.65 90.63 5.11
C HIS A 810 76.28 92.12 5.06
N ARG A 811 75.04 92.49 5.40
CA ARG A 811 74.63 93.90 5.53
C ARG A 811 75.40 94.60 6.65
N MET A 812 75.49 93.98 7.82
CA MET A 812 76.28 94.50 8.94
C MET A 812 77.77 94.63 8.58
N LEU A 813 78.35 93.64 7.89
CA LEU A 813 79.72 93.72 7.39
C LEU A 813 79.96 94.97 6.54
N ASN A 814 79.04 95.26 5.61
CA ASN A 814 79.13 96.43 4.74
C ASN A 814 79.01 97.75 5.54
N GLU A 815 78.17 97.79 6.58
CA GLU A 815 78.07 98.96 7.47
C GLU A 815 79.39 99.20 8.24
N PHE A 816 80.07 98.15 8.68
CA PHE A 816 81.40 98.28 9.29
C PHE A 816 82.46 98.78 8.31
N SER A 817 82.47 98.28 7.08
CA SER A 817 83.35 98.79 6.02
C SER A 817 83.11 100.27 5.71
N LYS A 818 81.87 100.75 5.78
CA LYS A 818 81.59 102.20 5.66
C LYS A 818 82.07 102.96 6.89
N SER A 819 81.81 102.42 8.07
CA SER A 819 82.14 103.06 9.35
C SER A 819 83.66 103.21 9.53
N ILE A 820 84.46 102.25 9.08
CA ILE A 820 85.92 102.34 9.14
C ILE A 820 86.49 103.38 8.19
N LEU A 821 85.87 103.58 7.02
CA LEU A 821 86.24 104.66 6.10
C LEU A 821 85.92 106.03 6.72
N THR A 822 84.73 106.20 7.30
CA THR A 822 84.40 107.46 8.00
C THR A 822 85.30 107.71 9.21
N TYR A 823 85.66 106.65 9.96
CA TYR A 823 86.63 106.76 11.06
C TYR A 823 88.00 107.21 10.54
N LYS A 824 88.48 106.62 9.43
CA LYS A 824 89.72 107.03 8.78
C LYS A 824 89.70 108.50 8.39
N ASP A 825 88.62 108.97 7.75
CA ASP A 825 88.46 110.37 7.33
C ASP A 825 88.40 111.31 8.54
N ASP A 826 87.68 110.95 9.60
CA ASP A 826 87.62 111.67 10.87
C ASP A 826 89.01 111.83 11.50
N ILE A 827 89.84 110.78 11.45
CA ILE A 827 91.21 110.80 11.97
C ILE A 827 92.11 111.71 11.13
N PHE A 828 92.05 111.63 9.78
CA PHE A 828 92.79 112.54 8.91
C PHE A 828 92.32 114.00 9.01
N GLY A 829 91.04 114.25 9.25
CA GLY A 829 90.52 115.61 9.48
C GLY A 829 91.16 116.31 10.69
N LEU A 830 91.74 115.57 11.64
CA LEU A 830 92.46 116.12 12.78
C LEU A 830 93.86 116.64 12.42
N GLU A 831 94.39 116.35 11.23
CA GLU A 831 95.73 116.75 10.75
C GLU A 831 95.88 118.29 10.68
N GLN A 832 94.84 119.01 10.28
CA GLN A 832 94.85 120.49 10.22
C GLN A 832 94.97 121.15 11.60
N VAL A 833 94.40 120.53 12.63
CA VAL A 833 94.50 121.03 14.01
C VAL A 833 95.91 120.79 14.56
N PHE A 834 96.62 119.81 14.00
CA PHE A 834 97.96 119.42 14.37
C PHE A 834 99.04 120.35 13.80
N VAL A 835 99.00 120.64 12.49
CA VAL A 835 99.98 121.53 11.82
C VAL A 835 100.03 122.93 12.46
N ASN A 836 98.90 123.38 13.02
CA ASN A 836 98.76 124.68 13.65
C ASN A 836 99.04 124.68 15.16
N ALA A 837 99.48 123.57 15.75
CA ALA A 837 99.73 123.48 17.18
C ALA A 837 101.05 124.17 17.54
N THR A 838 100.99 125.28 18.27
CA THR A 838 102.18 126.04 18.69
C THR A 838 102.70 125.64 20.08
N THR A 839 102.03 124.70 20.76
CA THR A 839 102.43 124.23 22.10
C THR A 839 102.28 122.73 22.29
N SER A 840 103.16 122.15 23.11
CA SER A 840 103.19 120.72 23.43
C SER A 840 101.90 120.21 24.12
N GLY A 841 101.25 121.03 24.96
CA GLY A 841 99.98 120.68 25.62
C GLY A 841 98.78 120.52 24.68
N ARG A 842 98.74 121.30 23.58
CA ARG A 842 97.68 121.20 22.57
C ARG A 842 97.80 119.90 21.76
N LEU A 843 99.01 119.39 21.60
CA LEU A 843 99.29 118.10 20.96
C LEU A 843 98.90 116.91 21.85
N SER A 844 99.15 116.97 23.16
CA SER A 844 98.72 115.91 24.11
C SER A 844 97.19 115.80 24.21
N SER A 845 96.47 116.92 24.24
CA SER A 845 94.99 116.88 24.21
C SER A 845 94.42 116.32 22.89
N LEU A 846 95.13 116.50 21.77
CA LEU A 846 94.81 115.88 20.48
C LEU A 846 94.99 114.37 20.51
N GLN A 847 96.06 113.88 21.16
CA GLN A 847 96.34 112.46 21.38
C GLN A 847 95.24 111.78 22.24
N ASP A 848 94.80 112.44 23.30
CA ASP A 848 93.65 111.97 24.10
C ASP A 848 92.37 111.93 23.28
N ARG A 849 92.16 112.93 22.41
CA ARG A 849 91.00 113.00 21.52
C ARG A 849 91.01 111.89 20.45
N LEU A 850 92.19 111.54 19.95
CA LEU A 850 92.40 110.43 19.02
C LEU A 850 92.05 109.08 19.67
N THR A 851 92.51 108.89 20.91
CA THR A 851 92.22 107.69 21.71
C THR A 851 90.71 107.58 21.97
N LYS A 852 90.05 108.67 22.38
CA LYS A 852 88.58 108.73 22.54
C LYS A 852 87.83 108.41 21.26
N LYS A 853 88.28 108.91 20.10
CA LYS A 853 87.66 108.61 18.80
C LYS A 853 87.79 107.13 18.41
N ARG A 854 88.94 106.49 18.66
CA ARG A 854 89.11 105.04 18.50
C ARG A 854 88.14 104.27 19.38
N ASP A 855 88.06 104.63 20.66
CA ASP A 855 87.23 103.91 21.63
C ASP A 855 85.74 104.06 21.28
N THR A 856 85.30 105.26 20.89
CA THR A 856 83.91 105.50 20.43
C THR A 856 83.58 104.67 19.18
N PHE A 857 84.50 104.59 18.21
CA PHE A 857 84.32 103.73 17.03
C PHE A 857 84.20 102.25 17.43
N MET A 858 85.10 101.76 18.29
CA MET A 858 85.07 100.37 18.75
C MET A 858 83.82 100.04 19.57
N ASP A 859 83.32 100.97 20.39
CA ASP A 859 82.09 100.77 21.15
C ASP A 859 80.88 100.68 20.22
N ASN A 860 80.81 101.48 19.15
CA ASN A 860 79.77 101.36 18.13
C ASN A 860 79.79 99.99 17.42
N ILE A 861 80.99 99.50 17.05
CA ILE A 861 81.15 98.15 16.46
C ILE A 861 80.68 97.06 17.42
N ARG A 862 81.07 97.14 18.70
CA ARG A 862 80.66 96.18 19.74
C ARG A 862 79.15 96.18 19.98
N ILE A 863 78.53 97.36 20.00
CA ILE A 863 77.07 97.49 20.14
C ILE A 863 76.36 96.84 18.94
N SER A 864 76.81 97.12 17.71
CA SER A 864 76.25 96.53 16.50
C SER A 864 76.43 95.00 16.45
N LEU A 865 77.63 94.49 16.78
CA LEU A 865 77.91 93.05 16.89
C LEU A 865 77.02 92.38 17.95
N ARG A 866 76.85 93.00 19.13
CA ARG A 866 75.97 92.47 20.20
C ARG A 866 74.51 92.45 19.76
N ASN A 867 74.05 93.50 19.09
CA ASN A 867 72.67 93.59 18.59
C ASN A 867 72.41 92.55 17.50
N PHE A 868 73.35 92.35 16.57
CA PHE A 868 73.24 91.28 15.58
C PHE A 868 73.29 89.91 16.24
N ARG A 869 74.25 89.66 17.14
CA ARG A 869 74.39 88.39 17.87
C ARG A 869 73.10 87.99 18.58
N LYS A 870 72.47 88.94 19.28
CA LYS A 870 71.18 88.71 19.94
C LYS A 870 70.09 88.31 18.94
N ARG A 871 69.90 89.08 17.87
CA ARG A 871 68.90 88.77 16.83
C ARG A 871 69.17 87.42 16.15
N PHE A 872 70.44 87.10 15.93
CA PHE A 872 70.88 85.84 15.34
C PHE A 872 70.58 84.65 16.26
N ASP A 873 70.94 84.74 17.54
CA ASP A 873 70.64 83.71 18.54
C ASP A 873 69.12 83.50 18.71
N ASP A 874 68.36 84.59 18.78
CA ASP A 874 66.89 84.55 18.83
C ASP A 874 66.32 83.82 17.59
N SER A 875 66.87 84.10 16.40
CA SER A 875 66.46 83.45 15.14
C SER A 875 66.83 81.95 15.10
N MET A 876 68.06 81.58 15.51
CA MET A 876 68.49 80.17 15.56
C MET A 876 67.68 79.38 16.58
N GLN A 877 67.40 79.97 17.75
CA GLN A 877 66.55 79.36 18.77
C GLN A 877 65.11 79.20 18.27
N TYR A 878 64.56 80.20 17.59
CA TYR A 878 63.24 80.11 16.97
C TYR A 878 63.17 78.96 15.96
N LEU A 879 64.15 78.84 15.06
CA LEU A 879 64.19 77.75 14.06
C LEU A 879 64.27 76.36 14.70
N ARG A 880 65.09 76.19 15.76
CA ARG A 880 65.14 74.93 16.53
C ARG A 880 63.80 74.60 17.17
N GLN A 881 63.17 75.58 17.82
CA GLN A 881 61.85 75.38 18.43
C GLN A 881 60.77 75.09 17.39
N ALA A 882 60.80 75.75 16.24
CA ALA A 882 59.89 75.51 15.13
C ALA A 882 60.04 74.08 14.59
N ASN A 883 61.27 73.60 14.39
CA ASN A 883 61.55 72.20 14.00
C ASN A 883 61.02 71.18 15.02
N VAL A 884 61.24 71.40 16.32
CA VAL A 884 60.74 70.49 17.37
C VAL A 884 59.21 70.48 17.43
N LYS A 885 58.57 71.66 17.37
CA LYS A 885 57.10 71.77 17.35
C LYS A 885 56.50 71.11 16.11
N PHE A 886 57.11 71.31 14.94
CA PHE A 886 56.65 70.72 13.69
C PHE A 886 56.76 69.19 13.72
N ARG A 887 57.86 68.62 14.21
CA ARG A 887 58.01 67.17 14.39
C ARG A 887 56.95 66.57 15.34
N LYS A 888 56.59 67.29 16.41
CA LYS A 888 55.52 66.87 17.35
C LYS A 888 54.12 66.98 16.75
N SER A 889 53.95 67.65 15.61
CA SER A 889 52.64 67.83 14.98
C SER A 889 52.18 66.60 14.18
N PHE A 890 53.08 65.63 13.92
CA PHE A 890 52.72 64.37 13.28
C PHE A 890 52.02 63.45 14.28
N LYS A 891 50.74 63.14 14.02
CA LYS A 891 49.94 62.20 14.83
C LYS A 891 49.79 60.88 14.10
N MET A 892 50.09 59.78 14.79
CA MET A 892 49.94 58.43 14.23
C MET A 892 48.47 58.03 14.12
N PHE A 893 48.17 57.06 13.25
CA PHE A 893 46.83 56.45 13.17
C PHE A 893 46.31 55.91 14.51
N SER A 894 47.17 55.30 15.34
CA SER A 894 46.80 54.82 16.69
C SER A 894 46.31 55.93 17.62
N ASP A 895 46.72 57.16 17.37
CA ASP A 895 46.45 58.34 18.21
C ASP A 895 45.34 59.22 17.58
N GLY A 896 44.61 58.70 16.59
CA GLY A 896 43.58 59.42 15.84
C GLY A 896 44.13 60.45 14.84
N GLY A 897 45.38 60.30 14.42
CA GLY A 897 45.98 61.05 13.32
C GLY A 897 45.93 60.30 11.98
N ASN A 898 46.67 60.79 11.00
CA ASN A 898 46.68 60.27 9.62
C ASN A 898 48.10 59.92 9.10
N PHE A 899 49.10 59.84 9.99
CA PHE A 899 50.46 59.46 9.62
C PHE A 899 50.74 58.00 9.93
N SER A 900 51.45 57.33 9.01
CA SER A 900 51.99 55.98 9.27
C SER A 900 53.32 56.06 10.03
N ARG A 901 53.71 54.96 10.70
CA ARG A 901 54.97 54.89 11.46
C ARG A 901 56.19 55.10 10.57
N ASP A 902 56.20 54.47 9.41
CA ASP A 902 57.34 54.54 8.47
C ASP A 902 57.45 55.91 7.82
N GLU A 903 56.32 56.56 7.53
CA GLU A 903 56.26 57.92 7.00
C GLU A 903 56.85 58.94 7.98
N ILE A 904 56.46 58.87 9.26
CA ILE A 904 57.03 59.73 10.31
C ILE A 904 58.54 59.53 10.40
N GLU A 905 59.02 58.29 10.26
CA GLU A 905 60.44 57.99 10.32
C GLU A 905 61.23 58.61 9.15
N ILE A 906 60.67 58.61 7.94
CA ILE A 906 61.24 59.29 6.77
C ILE A 906 61.31 60.81 7.02
N TYR A 907 60.21 61.43 7.44
CA TYR A 907 60.18 62.88 7.69
C TYR A 907 61.04 63.29 8.88
N ARG A 908 61.14 62.45 9.91
CA ARG A 908 62.05 62.66 11.04
C ARG A 908 63.49 62.78 10.55
N LYS A 909 63.94 61.89 9.67
CA LYS A 909 65.30 61.95 9.08
C LYS A 909 65.51 63.24 8.28
N LYS A 910 64.54 63.68 7.48
CA LYS A 910 64.61 64.97 6.75
C LYS A 910 64.72 66.17 7.71
N LEU A 911 63.93 66.19 8.78
CA LEU A 911 63.97 67.26 9.79
C LEU A 911 65.27 67.25 10.62
N GLU A 912 65.83 66.08 10.92
CA GLU A 912 67.14 65.96 11.59
C GLU A 912 68.27 66.51 10.72
N LYS A 913 68.24 66.24 9.40
CA LYS A 913 69.17 66.86 8.45
C LYS A 913 69.05 68.39 8.44
N THR A 914 67.82 68.90 8.48
CA THR A 914 67.54 70.35 8.51
C THR A 914 68.03 70.99 9.82
N ALA A 915 67.84 70.32 10.97
CA ALA A 915 68.43 70.76 12.23
C ALA A 915 69.96 70.86 12.16
N GLY A 916 70.61 69.86 11.53
CA GLY A 916 72.05 69.91 11.28
C GLY A 916 72.49 71.04 10.34
N GLN A 917 71.63 71.53 9.44
CA GLN A 917 71.93 72.72 8.63
C GLN A 917 71.89 74.01 9.47
N ILE A 918 70.94 74.13 10.39
CA ILE A 918 70.88 75.26 11.36
C ILE A 918 72.18 75.30 12.17
N ASP A 919 72.60 74.17 12.75
CA ASP A 919 73.81 74.11 13.58
C ASP A 919 75.07 74.48 12.79
N LYS A 920 75.17 74.05 11.52
CA LYS A 920 76.28 74.41 10.62
C LYS A 920 76.30 75.90 10.31
N ALA A 921 75.16 76.49 9.97
CA ALA A 921 75.04 77.92 9.67
C ALA A 921 75.38 78.78 10.91
N GLU A 922 74.86 78.39 12.09
CA GLU A 922 75.16 79.03 13.36
C GLU A 922 76.66 79.04 13.66
N THR A 923 77.30 77.87 13.56
CA THR A 923 78.74 77.73 13.82
C THR A 923 79.59 78.55 12.83
N ALA A 924 79.19 78.59 11.55
CA ALA A 924 79.90 79.33 10.51
C ALA A 924 79.88 80.85 10.76
N ILE A 925 78.69 81.41 10.97
CA ILE A 925 78.53 82.87 11.20
C ILE A 925 79.19 83.27 12.52
N LEU A 926 79.05 82.47 13.59
CA LEU A 926 79.70 82.72 14.87
C LEU A 926 81.21 82.84 14.77
N LYS A 927 81.85 81.88 14.09
CA LYS A 927 83.29 81.85 13.89
C LYS A 927 83.79 83.08 13.11
N GLU A 928 83.04 83.54 12.12
CA GLU A 928 83.39 84.73 11.36
C GLU A 928 83.13 86.02 12.15
N MET A 929 82.11 86.07 13.02
CA MET A 929 81.86 87.20 13.92
C MET A 929 83.01 87.41 14.94
N GLU A 930 83.53 86.34 15.55
CA GLU A 930 84.65 86.43 16.50
C GLU A 930 85.92 87.01 15.86
N LYS A 931 86.20 86.60 14.61
CA LYS A 931 87.32 87.14 13.83
C LYS A 931 87.09 88.59 13.45
N LEU A 932 85.85 88.98 13.17
CA LEU A 932 85.49 90.31 12.69
C LEU A 932 85.80 91.40 13.73
N GLU A 933 85.45 91.21 15.00
CA GLU A 933 85.75 92.19 16.06
C GLU A 933 87.26 92.45 16.17
N LYS A 934 88.05 91.37 16.19
CA LYS A 934 89.51 91.44 16.24
C LYS A 934 90.08 92.17 15.03
N LYS A 935 89.60 91.84 13.83
CA LYS A 935 90.02 92.48 12.58
C LYS A 935 89.71 93.99 12.57
N GLN A 936 88.52 94.40 13.01
CA GLN A 936 88.14 95.81 13.08
C GLN A 936 88.97 96.59 14.10
N LEU A 937 89.28 95.98 15.25
CA LEU A 937 90.17 96.57 16.27
C LEU A 937 91.60 96.76 15.75
N GLU A 938 92.15 95.74 15.09
CA GLU A 938 93.48 95.81 14.49
C GLU A 938 93.56 96.90 13.42
N GLU A 939 92.54 97.01 12.56
CA GLU A 939 92.51 98.00 11.48
C GLU A 939 92.31 99.43 12.01
N ALA A 940 91.43 99.65 12.99
CA ALA A 940 91.27 100.95 13.65
C ALA A 940 92.55 101.38 14.39
N THR A 941 93.19 100.46 15.11
CA THR A 941 94.45 100.73 15.81
C THR A 941 95.59 101.02 14.84
N LYS A 942 95.64 100.32 13.70
CA LYS A 942 96.61 100.58 12.63
C LYS A 942 96.46 101.98 12.05
N ILE A 943 95.23 102.42 11.74
CA ILE A 943 94.94 103.78 11.24
C ILE A 943 95.38 104.81 12.28
N MET A 944 95.04 104.60 13.55
CA MET A 944 95.43 105.47 14.66
C MET A 944 96.96 105.58 14.79
N ASN A 945 97.67 104.44 14.79
CA ASN A 945 99.13 104.41 14.95
C ASN A 945 99.86 105.06 13.77
N GLN A 946 99.41 104.81 12.52
CA GLN A 946 99.96 105.46 11.34
C GLN A 946 99.82 106.98 11.41
N PHE A 947 98.69 107.46 11.94
CA PHE A 947 98.48 108.88 12.18
C PHE A 947 99.43 109.41 13.27
N GLN A 948 99.57 108.71 14.40
CA GLN A 948 100.47 109.07 15.51
C GLN A 948 101.95 109.15 15.11
N GLU A 949 102.42 108.19 14.31
CA GLU A 949 103.82 108.08 13.94
C GLU A 949 104.31 109.27 13.11
N ARG A 950 103.47 109.80 12.21
CA ARG A 950 103.79 110.96 11.36
C ARG A 950 104.20 112.20 12.16
N PHE A 951 103.71 112.32 13.38
CA PHE A 951 103.70 113.58 14.09
C PHE A 951 104.47 113.53 15.40
N LYS A 952 104.91 112.33 15.80
CA LYS A 952 105.81 112.09 16.93
C LYS A 952 107.06 112.98 16.88
N ASN A 953 107.62 113.19 15.69
CA ASN A 953 108.78 114.07 15.48
C ASN A 953 108.42 115.55 15.70
N HIS A 954 107.24 115.98 15.26
CA HIS A 954 106.79 117.36 15.49
C HIS A 954 106.52 117.65 16.97
N MET A 955 106.02 116.66 17.72
CA MET A 955 105.91 116.73 19.18
C MET A 955 107.28 116.94 19.83
N THR A 956 108.30 116.17 19.42
CA THR A 956 109.67 116.33 19.96
C THR A 956 110.29 117.68 19.58
N ASP A 957 110.06 118.16 18.36
CA ASP A 957 110.60 119.44 17.88
C ASP A 957 109.98 120.65 18.59
N LEU A 958 108.67 120.64 18.82
CA LEU A 958 107.98 121.69 19.59
C LEU A 958 108.45 121.74 21.04
N GLN A 959 108.62 120.58 21.68
CA GLN A 959 109.22 120.50 23.01
C GLN A 959 110.63 121.11 23.02
N PHE A 960 111.43 120.88 21.98
CA PHE A 960 112.78 121.43 21.86
C PHE A 960 112.79 122.96 21.61
N ILE A 961 111.90 123.47 20.76
CA ILE A 961 111.75 124.91 20.50
C ILE A 961 111.28 125.66 21.76
N GLU A 962 110.32 125.10 22.50
CA GLU A 962 109.85 125.66 23.78
C GLU A 962 111.01 125.80 24.78
N ILE A 963 111.90 124.80 24.86
CA ILE A 963 113.11 124.85 25.72
C ILE A 963 114.11 125.91 25.24
N SER A 964 114.35 126.01 23.93
CA SER A 964 115.34 126.92 23.34
C SER A 964 114.95 128.40 23.49
N ASN A 965 113.68 128.74 23.25
CA ASN A 965 113.17 130.11 23.43
C ASN A 965 113.23 130.58 24.89
N ARG A 966 113.08 129.65 25.84
CA ARG A 966 113.24 129.93 27.27
C ARG A 966 114.65 130.45 27.59
N TRP A 967 115.69 129.81 27.02
CA TRP A 967 117.08 130.22 27.22
C TRP A 967 117.44 131.57 26.57
N ILE A 968 116.91 131.86 25.37
CA ILE A 968 117.16 133.14 24.67
C ILE A 968 116.60 134.32 25.47
N SER A 969 115.39 134.17 26.00
CA SER A 969 114.71 135.23 26.77
C SER A 969 115.46 135.59 28.06
N GLU A 970 116.01 134.60 28.78
CA GLU A 970 116.85 134.84 29.98
C GLU A 970 118.13 135.63 29.68
N THR A 971 118.75 135.39 28.52
CA THR A 971 120.02 136.03 28.14
C THR A 971 119.81 137.49 27.73
N GLN A 972 118.73 137.79 27.00
CA GLN A 972 118.38 139.15 26.58
C GLN A 972 118.11 140.09 27.76
N VAL A 973 117.47 139.59 28.83
CA VAL A 973 117.18 140.39 30.03
C VAL A 973 118.47 140.84 30.71
N LYS A 974 119.51 140.00 30.75
CA LYS A 974 120.82 140.32 31.38
C LYS A 974 121.62 141.39 30.62
N ILE A 975 121.55 141.45 29.29
CA ILE A 975 122.27 142.47 28.49
C ILE A 975 121.64 143.85 28.68
N LYS A 976 120.30 143.93 28.70
CA LYS A 976 119.57 145.20 28.84
C LYS A 976 119.84 145.89 30.19
N SER A 977 120.02 145.13 31.27
CA SER A 977 120.32 145.71 32.58
C SER A 977 121.68 146.41 32.65
N GLU A 978 122.71 145.89 31.96
CA GLU A 978 124.05 146.50 32.01
C GLU A 978 124.15 147.81 31.21
N VAL A 979 123.47 147.90 30.06
CA VAL A 979 123.47 149.13 29.25
C VAL A 979 122.82 150.31 30.00
N ALA A 980 121.81 150.04 30.84
CA ALA A 980 121.14 151.07 31.63
C ALA A 980 122.06 151.70 32.69
N ALA A 981 122.91 150.91 33.34
CA ALA A 981 123.80 151.38 34.42
C ALA A 981 124.87 152.38 33.92
N ASN A 982 125.48 152.11 32.76
CA ASN A 982 126.51 152.99 32.17
C ASN A 982 125.95 154.38 31.76
N ASN A 983 124.75 154.40 31.17
CA ASN A 983 124.12 155.65 30.74
C ASN A 983 123.77 156.57 31.92
N GLN A 984 123.35 156.01 33.05
CA GLN A 984 123.01 156.79 34.25
C GLN A 984 124.23 157.51 34.84
N GLN A 985 125.40 156.88 34.88
CA GLN A 985 126.63 157.55 35.34
C GLN A 985 127.01 158.72 34.41
N SER A 986 126.74 158.62 33.09
CA SER A 986 126.95 159.67 32.08
C SER A 986 126.26 160.99 32.36
N THR A 987 124.98 160.92 32.68
CA THR A 987 124.14 162.10 32.91
C THR A 987 124.50 162.82 34.21
N THR A 988 124.84 162.09 35.27
CA THR A 988 125.23 162.68 36.56
C THR A 988 126.49 163.53 36.45
N PHE A 989 127.50 163.02 35.73
CA PHE A 989 128.76 163.74 35.52
C PHE A 989 128.56 165.07 34.75
N LYS A 990 127.76 165.05 33.68
CA LYS A 990 127.45 166.26 32.90
C LYS A 990 126.76 167.34 33.72
N LYS A 991 125.83 166.98 34.61
CA LYS A 991 125.10 167.95 35.45
C LYS A 991 126.03 168.68 36.42
N LEU A 992 126.97 167.97 37.06
CA LEU A 992 127.91 168.58 37.99
C LEU A 992 128.85 169.59 37.31
N VAL A 993 129.37 169.27 36.13
CA VAL A 993 130.26 170.18 35.37
C VAL A 993 129.53 171.47 34.96
N LEU A 994 128.26 171.35 34.54
CA LEU A 994 127.41 172.52 34.22
C LEU A 994 127.15 173.38 35.46
N SER A 995 126.83 172.76 36.60
CA SER A 995 126.64 173.47 37.87
C SER A 995 127.90 174.24 38.27
N TYR A 996 129.07 173.61 38.16
CA TYR A 996 130.35 174.23 38.48
C TYR A 996 130.71 175.40 37.56
N ARG A 997 130.42 175.26 36.25
CA ARG A 997 130.60 176.34 35.29
C ARG A 997 129.74 177.56 35.62
N ASN A 998 128.49 177.33 36.06
CA ASN A 998 127.60 178.41 36.48
C ASN A 998 128.06 179.08 37.78
N GLN A 999 128.65 178.32 38.72
CA GLN A 999 129.22 178.86 39.96
C GLN A 999 130.45 179.75 39.72
N ILE A 1000 131.30 179.44 38.74
CA ILE A 1000 132.44 180.31 38.37
C ILE A 1000 131.95 181.61 37.72
N ASP A 1001 130.93 181.52 36.86
CA ASP A 1001 130.42 182.67 36.10
C ASP A 1001 129.61 183.66 36.96
N SER A 1002 129.14 183.26 38.15
CA SER A 1002 128.51 184.17 39.12
C SER A 1002 129.52 185.06 39.86
N ILE A 1003 130.76 184.59 40.05
CA ILE A 1003 131.83 185.33 40.73
C ILE A 1003 132.50 186.35 39.80
N LEU A 1004 132.74 185.99 38.54
CA LEU A 1004 133.48 186.84 37.61
C LEU A 1004 132.67 188.04 37.08
N ASN A 1005 131.34 187.94 37.03
CA ASN A 1005 130.45 188.97 36.46
C ASN A 1005 129.21 189.16 37.34
N PRO A 1006 129.26 189.99 38.41
CA PRO A 1006 128.16 190.16 39.34
C PRO A 1006 127.03 191.03 38.76
N ASN A 1007 125.80 190.51 38.73
CA ASN A 1007 124.56 191.23 38.41
C ASN A 1007 123.44 190.70 39.31
N LEU A 1008 122.37 191.48 39.52
CA LEU A 1008 121.25 191.22 40.43
C LEU A 1008 120.52 189.87 40.20
N ASP A 1009 120.61 189.27 39.02
CA ASP A 1009 120.01 187.97 38.68
C ASP A 1009 120.92 186.74 38.94
N LYS A 1010 122.18 186.94 39.34
CA LYS A 1010 123.13 185.85 39.59
C LYS A 1010 123.30 185.64 41.10
N GLN A 1011 122.99 184.43 41.57
CA GLN A 1011 123.18 184.03 42.97
C GLN A 1011 124.66 184.26 43.39
N PRO A 1012 124.92 185.05 44.45
CA PRO A 1012 126.29 185.32 44.88
C PRO A 1012 126.89 184.04 45.48
N SER A 1013 127.80 183.41 44.75
CA SER A 1013 128.52 182.22 45.20
C SER A 1013 129.79 182.61 45.93
N THR A 1014 130.06 181.96 47.06
CA THR A 1014 131.28 182.21 47.83
C THR A 1014 132.45 181.40 47.28
N LEU A 1015 133.68 181.91 47.48
CA LEU A 1015 134.91 181.24 47.01
C LEU A 1015 135.09 179.81 47.61
N GLY A 1016 134.45 179.52 48.75
CA GLY A 1016 134.41 178.18 49.36
C GLY A 1016 133.57 177.17 48.57
N GLU A 1017 132.40 177.57 48.06
CA GLU A 1017 131.45 176.70 47.35
C GLU A 1017 131.98 176.27 45.97
N VAL A 1018 132.71 177.15 45.28
CA VAL A 1018 133.41 176.80 44.03
C VAL A 1018 134.49 175.76 44.30
N ARG A 1019 135.24 175.89 45.40
CA ARG A 1019 136.27 174.89 45.73
C ARG A 1019 135.67 173.50 45.97
N GLU A 1020 134.50 173.44 46.60
CA GLU A 1020 133.77 172.19 46.86
C GLU A 1020 133.18 171.58 45.57
N GLY A 1021 132.61 172.40 44.68
CA GLY A 1021 132.12 171.95 43.37
C GLY A 1021 133.20 171.32 42.49
N PHE A 1022 134.42 171.87 42.52
CA PHE A 1022 135.57 171.28 41.83
C PHE A 1022 135.98 169.93 42.43
N GLN A 1023 136.01 169.84 43.77
CA GLN A 1023 136.31 168.59 44.46
C GLN A 1023 135.33 167.48 44.09
N GLN A 1024 134.02 167.76 44.02
CA GLN A 1024 133.02 166.77 43.64
C GLN A 1024 133.16 166.29 42.18
N ILE A 1025 133.51 167.19 41.26
CA ILE A 1025 133.76 166.80 39.86
C ILE A 1025 134.94 165.83 39.78
N ILE A 1026 136.06 166.13 40.44
CA ILE A 1026 137.22 165.22 40.43
C ILE A 1026 136.86 163.86 41.03
N LEU A 1027 136.08 163.83 42.12
CA LEU A 1027 135.66 162.59 42.77
C LEU A 1027 134.81 161.69 41.88
N ILE A 1028 133.79 162.25 41.20
CA ILE A 1028 132.93 161.49 40.29
C ILE A 1028 133.66 161.11 39.00
N SER A 1029 134.60 161.95 38.54
CA SER A 1029 135.50 161.59 37.42
C SER A 1029 136.24 160.30 37.72
N TYR A 1030 136.77 160.19 38.95
CA TYR A 1030 137.54 159.06 39.42
C TYR A 1030 136.67 157.80 39.58
N GLU A 1031 135.50 157.91 40.21
CA GLU A 1031 134.54 156.80 40.36
C GLU A 1031 134.09 156.24 39.00
N ARG A 1032 133.78 157.10 38.04
CA ARG A 1032 133.39 156.70 36.68
C ARG A 1032 134.53 156.03 35.93
N ALA A 1033 135.75 156.54 36.07
CA ALA A 1033 136.93 155.94 35.45
C ALA A 1033 137.27 154.58 36.05
N LEU A 1034 136.96 154.33 37.33
CA LEU A 1034 137.03 153.00 37.96
C LEU A 1034 135.98 152.03 37.37
N TYR A 1035 134.73 152.48 37.21
CA TYR A 1035 133.66 151.67 36.59
C TYR A 1035 133.96 151.31 35.12
N LEU A 1036 134.58 152.22 34.36
CA LEU A 1036 135.02 152.01 32.98
C LEU A 1036 136.45 151.43 32.87
N LYS A 1037 137.15 151.25 33.99
CA LYS A 1037 138.55 150.74 34.12
C LYS A 1037 139.60 151.51 33.30
N CYS A 1038 139.63 152.84 33.40
CA CYS A 1038 140.47 153.69 32.56
C CYS A 1038 141.35 154.72 33.31
N LEU A 1039 141.82 154.44 34.53
CA LEU A 1039 142.73 155.29 35.34
C LEU A 1039 144.23 155.01 35.06
N ASN A 1040 145.07 156.06 35.04
CA ASN A 1040 146.52 156.01 34.74
C ASN A 1040 147.37 156.55 35.94
N ASN A 1041 148.54 155.96 36.20
CA ASN A 1041 149.24 155.94 37.51
C ASN A 1041 149.96 157.22 38.02
N GLU A 1042 149.99 158.36 37.30
CA GLU A 1042 150.78 159.56 37.69
C GLU A 1042 149.95 160.76 38.17
N LEU A 1043 148.71 160.55 38.64
CA LEU A 1043 147.85 161.67 39.05
C LEU A 1043 148.26 162.25 40.41
N ILE A 1044 148.83 163.48 40.41
CA ILE A 1044 149.10 164.24 41.64
C ILE A 1044 147.77 164.80 42.18
N ILE A 1045 147.24 164.17 43.23
CA ILE A 1045 146.00 164.61 43.89
C ILE A 1045 146.34 165.71 44.92
N PRO A 1046 145.67 166.87 44.91
CA PRO A 1046 145.89 167.91 45.92
C PRO A 1046 145.62 167.39 47.34
N GLY A 1047 146.54 167.62 48.29
CA GLY A 1047 146.51 167.03 49.65
C GLY A 1047 145.21 167.23 50.45
N SER A 1048 144.38 168.23 50.10
CA SER A 1048 143.06 168.45 50.69
C SER A 1048 141.95 167.46 50.25
N LEU A 1049 142.19 166.61 49.24
CA LEU A 1049 141.22 165.64 48.67
C LEU A 1049 141.50 164.18 49.03
N VAL A 1050 142.73 163.87 49.45
CA VAL A 1050 143.19 162.50 49.71
C VAL A 1050 142.38 161.84 50.83
N THR A 1051 142.04 162.60 51.88
CA THR A 1051 141.24 162.12 53.02
C THR A 1051 139.81 161.74 52.60
N THR A 1052 139.19 162.50 51.70
CA THR A 1052 137.82 162.25 51.21
C THR A 1052 137.77 161.02 50.30
N LEU A 1053 138.79 160.82 49.46
CA LEU A 1053 138.91 159.63 48.59
C LEU A 1053 139.23 158.36 49.39
N LYS A 1054 140.07 158.43 50.43
CA LYS A 1054 140.33 157.31 51.36
C LYS A 1054 139.10 156.92 52.18
N ASN A 1055 138.35 157.89 52.73
CA ASN A 1055 137.11 157.60 53.47
C ASN A 1055 136.02 156.96 52.60
N LYS A 1056 136.06 157.14 51.27
CA LYS A 1056 135.20 156.44 50.30
C LYS A 1056 135.77 155.10 49.82
N GLY A 1057 136.93 154.67 50.34
CA GLY A 1057 137.58 153.40 49.98
C GLY A 1057 138.18 153.38 48.57
N LEU A 1058 138.42 154.54 47.96
CA LEU A 1058 138.84 154.68 46.56
C LEU A 1058 140.38 154.77 46.39
N LEU A 1059 141.17 154.69 47.47
CA LEU A 1059 142.64 154.65 47.49
C LEU A 1059 143.13 153.58 48.49
N SER A 1060 143.97 152.64 48.06
CA SER A 1060 144.50 151.52 48.88
C SER A 1060 145.75 151.91 49.68
N GLU A 1061 145.93 151.32 50.87
CA GLU A 1061 147.13 151.47 51.71
C GLU A 1061 148.37 150.89 51.02
N GLY A 1062 149.16 151.75 50.38
CA GLY A 1062 150.38 151.34 49.67
C GLY A 1062 150.82 152.25 48.54
N ILE A 1063 150.40 153.53 48.53
CA ILE A 1063 150.98 154.66 47.77
C ILE A 1063 150.94 155.89 48.69
#